data_AF-A0A9E0TRW0-F1
#
_entry.id   AF-A0A9E0TRW0-F1
#
_cell.length_a   1.000
_cell.length_b   1.000
_cell.length_c   1.000
_cell.angle_alpha   90.00
_cell.angle_beta   90.00
_cell.angle_gamma   90.00
#
_symmetry.space_group_name_H-M   'P 1'
#
loop_
_entity.id
_entity.type
_entity.pdbx_description
1 polymer ?
#
loop_
_entity_poly.entity_id
_entity_poly.type
_entity_poly.pdbx_seq_one_letter_code
_entity_poly.pdbx_strand_id
1 'polypeptide(L)'
;MLKAFDTSIYFTLSAALLLSTLAADEKPSDDLTASIFGFGSNSKDMSQKAVKSEECKNGDNCKVQLEKCSPDISSQLLYFKHIEAKGIGYKKGYSTVGAFLTPYTMFADFLPFADLRGHVFNDGKFAANAGLGVKYLSNHPFIFGAGVYYDFRQVRKTHFNQVSLSLETLARRWEARLNGYLPVGSTKHTQTKSESVGYNFDHFAGHNLFYNETFFVKKRTEFAMKGADAEFGWHLLKPHEDYTLYAAAGPYYYNGERKHAWGGKVRVEGRVTTYVTLEVSDSYDNIFHNIVQGQVSINVPFGGKIQKKNGRFKTSCSTALSMEARMMRPMNRQEIIVAHSERKHFFKTVDPIAINPQGVPINIQFVNPNATGPGDGTFENPYALLTDAQAASQFGDIFYVYPGNISLTHPFVMIQEQSLLGSGNSHNVSVLVQPNQVATINIPAQTSAVPSITGNGGGNNPLIILNGNNNVISGFSIAQNNFGDIITNVNAVAFFEFKPIANVTINNNTITLNTAGGFNGIYLQSLSGNNQIGFNTFLGNTSAGCAILIDEENLTIGNVLINNNVVKSWGDDAIALLTNYFGSGSGSAHLTAILTQNTVSQTSNFSSGIVFSSHGASTIDATVFENISNNNTHDGIYLAAFDASSLNSNIHDNVFNLNKNDGIEFDPRNAATMGGVCLNNICSSNMNNGIGFPGGQTLTGSSFTETIFQNICSNNAHAGMGFFSNTATLAQMHFNISENILTGNGLSNGYNFYLDNPSGSTTCLKLTSNINDGIYGLENGSTANASFNLEPLVGNEGQVFLINPDSASFNMAEPGTCTP
;
A
#
# COMPACT_ATOMS: atom_id res chain seq x y z
N MET A 1 25.25 -3.74 -44.25
CA MET A 1 26.00 -2.87 -43.31
C MET A 1 26.89 -1.85 -44.06
N LEU A 2 26.42 -1.39 -45.23
CA LEU A 2 26.93 -0.26 -46.01
C LEU A 2 25.67 0.47 -46.50
N LYS A 3 25.28 1.55 -45.81
CA LYS A 3 24.30 2.60 -46.18
C LYS A 3 23.90 3.35 -44.91
N ALA A 4 24.78 4.24 -44.46
CA ALA A 4 24.50 5.34 -43.54
C ALA A 4 25.70 6.30 -43.54
N PHE A 5 26.07 6.75 -44.74
CA PHE A 5 26.99 7.86 -44.94
C PHE A 5 26.29 8.80 -45.90
N ASP A 6 25.49 9.74 -45.37
CA ASP A 6 25.35 11.04 -46.01
C ASP A 6 24.80 12.09 -45.03
N THR A 7 25.19 13.34 -45.26
CA THR A 7 24.74 14.59 -44.62
C THR A 7 25.27 14.95 -43.22
N SER A 8 26.59 15.17 -43.08
CA SER A 8 27.12 16.20 -42.14
C SER A 8 28.62 16.56 -42.33
N ILE A 9 29.20 16.40 -43.54
CA ILE A 9 30.64 16.64 -43.81
C ILE A 9 30.96 18.02 -44.42
N TYR A 10 29.98 18.92 -44.56
CA TYR A 10 30.21 20.22 -45.23
C TYR A 10 30.63 21.39 -44.32
N PHE A 11 30.90 21.18 -43.02
CA PHE A 11 31.32 22.28 -42.12
C PHE A 11 32.67 22.09 -41.42
N THR A 12 33.32 20.92 -41.57
CA THR A 12 34.61 20.62 -40.90
C THR A 12 35.82 20.66 -41.82
N LEU A 13 35.65 20.89 -43.13
CA LEU A 13 36.78 21.00 -44.07
C LEU A 13 37.27 22.44 -44.31
N SER A 14 36.51 23.47 -43.92
CA SER A 14 36.88 24.88 -44.22
C SER A 14 37.84 25.53 -43.21
N ALA A 15 38.05 24.93 -42.03
CA ALA A 15 39.00 25.44 -41.03
C ALA A 15 40.44 24.90 -41.24
N ALA A 16 40.58 23.73 -41.87
CA ALA A 16 41.89 23.13 -42.16
C ALA A 16 42.55 23.71 -43.44
N LEU A 17 41.76 24.31 -44.33
CA LEU A 17 42.26 24.92 -45.57
C LEU A 17 42.64 26.41 -45.44
N LEU A 18 42.31 27.07 -44.31
CA LEU A 18 42.63 28.48 -44.06
C LEU A 18 43.98 28.68 -43.34
N LEU A 19 44.58 27.61 -42.81
CA LEU A 19 45.90 27.65 -42.16
C LEU A 19 47.06 27.30 -43.10
N SER A 20 46.79 26.82 -44.31
CA SER A 20 47.81 26.50 -45.32
C SER A 20 48.10 27.62 -46.33
N THR A 21 47.30 28.70 -46.36
CA THR A 21 47.45 29.82 -47.31
C THR A 21 48.04 31.10 -46.71
N LEU A 22 48.49 31.08 -45.44
CA LEU A 22 49.11 32.24 -44.75
C LEU A 22 50.63 32.13 -44.57
N ALA A 23 51.28 31.17 -45.25
CA ALA A 23 52.73 30.92 -45.10
C ALA A 23 53.53 31.01 -46.43
N ALA A 24 53.01 31.72 -47.42
CA ALA A 24 53.76 32.07 -48.63
C ALA A 24 53.19 33.38 -49.22
N ASP A 25 53.78 34.53 -48.88
CA ASP A 25 54.47 35.40 -49.84
C ASP A 25 55.03 36.68 -49.19
N GLU A 26 56.06 37.22 -49.84
CA GLU A 26 56.58 38.59 -49.79
C GLU A 26 57.46 39.12 -48.63
N LYS A 27 58.46 39.88 -49.08
CA LYS A 27 59.55 40.56 -48.39
C LYS A 27 59.25 42.08 -48.36
N PRO A 28 60.11 42.91 -47.73
CA PRO A 28 59.80 43.84 -46.64
C PRO A 28 59.25 45.21 -47.08
N SER A 29 58.51 45.89 -46.20
CA SER A 29 58.42 47.36 -46.20
C SER A 29 58.30 47.91 -44.79
N ASP A 30 58.96 49.05 -44.60
CA ASP A 30 59.17 49.80 -43.37
C ASP A 30 57.90 50.50 -42.84
N ASP A 31 57.94 50.81 -41.54
CA ASP A 31 57.23 51.90 -40.86
C ASP A 31 55.69 51.89 -40.79
N LEU A 32 55.13 51.58 -39.60
CA LEU A 32 54.48 52.57 -38.71
C LEU A 32 53.99 51.93 -37.39
N THR A 33 54.64 52.32 -36.29
CA THR A 33 54.10 52.66 -34.94
C THR A 33 52.98 51.79 -34.34
N ALA A 34 53.22 50.98 -33.30
CA ALA A 34 53.50 51.38 -31.91
C ALA A 34 52.42 52.26 -31.24
N SER A 35 51.38 51.64 -30.67
CA SER A 35 50.82 52.02 -29.37
C SER A 35 50.10 50.79 -28.83
N ILE A 36 50.64 50.13 -27.81
CA ILE A 36 50.12 50.04 -26.44
C ILE A 36 51.15 49.12 -25.75
N PHE A 37 51.55 49.46 -24.51
CA PHE A 37 52.64 48.89 -23.71
C PHE A 37 53.99 49.58 -23.86
N GLY A 38 54.05 50.81 -23.36
CA GLY A 38 55.29 51.41 -22.89
C GLY A 38 55.70 50.79 -21.55
N PHE A 39 56.89 50.21 -21.50
CA PHE A 39 57.75 50.26 -20.31
C PHE A 39 59.18 50.54 -20.78
N GLY A 40 59.71 51.63 -20.26
CA GLY A 40 60.98 52.22 -20.63
C GLY A 40 62.20 51.41 -20.20
N SER A 41 63.29 51.75 -20.87
CA SER A 41 64.66 51.29 -20.68
C SER A 41 65.23 51.62 -19.30
N ASN A 42 66.05 50.70 -18.79
CA ASN A 42 67.28 51.09 -18.10
C ASN A 42 68.39 50.10 -18.49
N SER A 43 69.46 50.69 -19.01
CA SER A 43 70.74 50.06 -19.33
C SER A 43 71.55 49.82 -18.06
N LYS A 44 72.33 48.74 -18.02
CA LYS A 44 73.80 48.77 -17.93
C LYS A 44 74.38 47.40 -17.58
N ASP A 45 75.40 47.10 -18.37
CA ASP A 45 76.66 46.45 -18.01
C ASP A 45 76.76 44.97 -17.64
N MET A 46 77.64 44.34 -18.42
CA MET A 46 78.70 43.41 -18.02
C MET A 46 78.25 42.01 -17.55
N SER A 47 78.84 40.91 -17.99
CA SER A 47 80.11 40.71 -18.69
C SER A 47 80.10 39.32 -19.31
N GLN A 48 80.68 39.21 -20.49
CA GLN A 48 81.33 37.99 -20.94
C GLN A 48 82.24 37.44 -19.83
N LYS A 49 82.04 36.18 -19.43
CA LYS A 49 83.11 35.33 -18.90
C LYS A 49 82.91 33.93 -19.45
N ALA A 50 83.16 33.79 -20.74
CA ALA A 50 83.66 32.53 -21.26
C ALA A 50 85.10 32.41 -20.76
N VAL A 51 85.31 31.58 -19.73
CA VAL A 51 86.65 31.17 -19.31
C VAL A 51 87.23 30.36 -20.46
N LYS A 52 88.08 31.00 -21.27
CA LYS A 52 89.05 30.28 -22.10
C LYS A 52 90.22 29.89 -21.21
N SER A 53 90.43 28.59 -21.02
CA SER A 53 91.76 28.06 -20.72
C SER A 53 92.27 27.38 -21.99
N GLU A 54 93.13 28.05 -22.74
CA GLU A 54 93.94 27.46 -23.82
C GLU A 54 95.40 27.45 -23.34
N GLU A 55 95.92 26.29 -22.96
CA GLU A 55 97.33 25.97 -23.15
C GLU A 55 97.41 25.02 -24.35
N CYS A 56 97.95 25.52 -25.46
CA CYS A 56 98.35 24.68 -26.60
C CYS A 56 99.69 25.21 -27.10
N LYS A 57 100.77 24.46 -26.84
CA LYS A 57 102.06 24.62 -27.51
C LYS A 57 102.23 23.51 -28.54
N ASN A 58 102.61 23.93 -29.74
CA ASN A 58 103.12 23.18 -30.90
C ASN A 58 102.30 21.99 -31.42
N GLY A 59 101.71 22.20 -32.60
CA GLY A 59 101.61 21.20 -33.66
C GLY A 59 100.79 19.96 -33.36
N ASP A 60 99.45 20.09 -33.33
CA ASP A 60 98.49 19.14 -33.91
C ASP A 60 97.05 19.66 -33.71
N ASN A 61 96.15 19.24 -34.61
CA ASN A 61 94.76 19.69 -34.76
C ASN A 61 93.96 19.90 -33.44
N CYS A 62 93.60 21.15 -33.14
CA CYS A 62 92.60 21.48 -32.11
C CYS A 62 91.18 21.12 -32.58
N LYS A 63 90.67 19.96 -32.14
CA LYS A 63 89.22 19.71 -32.16
C LYS A 63 88.57 20.42 -30.98
N VAL A 64 87.73 21.41 -31.25
CA VAL A 64 86.77 21.94 -30.27
C VAL A 64 85.87 20.78 -29.85
N GLN A 65 85.98 20.33 -28.59
CA GLN A 65 85.00 19.41 -28.02
C GLN A 65 83.69 20.17 -27.82
N LEU A 66 82.70 19.90 -28.67
CA LEU A 66 81.30 20.18 -28.35
C LEU A 66 80.95 19.33 -27.13
N GLU A 67 80.67 19.99 -26.01
CA GLU A 67 80.19 19.37 -24.79
C GLU A 67 78.98 18.47 -25.13
N LYS A 68 79.12 17.16 -24.90
CA LYS A 68 78.02 16.21 -25.09
C LYS A 68 76.93 16.52 -24.07
N CYS A 69 75.84 17.14 -24.52
CA CYS A 69 74.60 17.19 -23.77
C CYS A 69 74.02 15.78 -23.70
N SER A 70 74.27 15.07 -22.60
CA SER A 70 73.59 13.81 -22.29
C SER A 70 72.45 14.11 -21.33
N PRO A 71 71.18 13.96 -21.73
CA PRO A 71 70.06 14.07 -20.79
C PRO A 71 70.15 13.02 -19.68
N ASP A 72 70.12 13.47 -18.43
CA ASP A 72 69.91 12.61 -17.26
C ASP A 72 68.42 12.38 -17.02
N ILE A 73 67.75 11.81 -18.02
CA ILE A 73 66.29 11.63 -18.01
C ILE A 73 65.98 10.13 -17.99
N SER A 74 65.29 9.69 -16.94
CA SER A 74 64.85 8.31 -16.77
C SER A 74 63.78 7.93 -17.79
N SER A 75 63.82 6.70 -18.30
CA SER A 75 62.88 6.21 -19.34
C SER A 75 61.49 5.84 -18.84
N GLN A 76 61.27 5.81 -17.53
CA GLN A 76 59.99 5.45 -16.92
C GLN A 76 59.60 6.50 -15.88
N LEU A 77 58.29 6.73 -15.75
CA LEU A 77 57.71 7.58 -14.72
C LEU A 77 56.55 6.84 -14.04
N LEU A 78 56.69 6.62 -12.74
CA LEU A 78 55.58 6.19 -11.88
C LEU A 78 55.04 7.42 -11.17
N TYR A 79 53.73 7.62 -11.18
CA TYR A 79 53.12 8.74 -10.48
C TYR A 79 51.87 8.34 -9.72
N PHE A 80 51.73 8.97 -8.56
CA PHE A 80 50.56 8.90 -7.72
C PHE A 80 49.94 10.27 -7.71
N LYS A 81 48.62 10.35 -7.83
CA LYS A 81 47.93 11.63 -7.69
C LYS A 81 46.59 11.47 -7.01
N HIS A 82 46.17 12.53 -6.33
CA HIS A 82 44.84 12.64 -5.76
C HIS A 82 44.21 13.95 -6.22
N ILE A 83 42.95 13.88 -6.64
CA ILE A 83 42.16 15.02 -7.10
C ILE A 83 40.91 15.11 -6.24
N GLU A 84 40.65 16.31 -5.70
CA GLU A 84 39.47 16.64 -4.91
C GLU A 84 38.89 17.98 -5.41
N ALA A 85 37.59 18.22 -5.52
CA ALA A 85 36.44 17.38 -5.19
C ALA A 85 35.78 16.79 -6.46
N LYS A 86 34.47 17.03 -6.66
CA LYS A 86 33.74 16.65 -7.88
C LYS A 86 34.42 17.23 -9.14
N GLY A 87 34.14 16.66 -10.31
CA GLY A 87 34.66 17.14 -11.58
C GLY A 87 33.70 16.89 -12.75
N ILE A 88 34.13 17.21 -13.96
CA ILE A 88 33.29 17.10 -15.16
C ILE A 88 32.92 15.63 -15.38
N GLY A 89 31.62 15.32 -15.24
CA GLY A 89 31.11 13.95 -15.35
C GLY A 89 31.22 13.08 -14.09
N TYR A 90 31.69 13.57 -12.94
CA TYR A 90 31.80 12.77 -11.71
C TYR A 90 31.59 13.58 -10.42
N LYS A 91 31.10 12.93 -9.36
CA LYS A 91 30.62 13.62 -8.13
C LYS A 91 31.58 13.56 -6.94
N LYS A 92 32.68 12.83 -7.07
CA LYS A 92 33.63 12.54 -5.97
C LYS A 92 35.06 12.63 -6.51
N GLY A 93 35.99 13.05 -5.65
CA GLY A 93 37.42 12.98 -5.96
C GLY A 93 37.88 11.54 -6.21
N TYR A 94 39.10 11.41 -6.71
CA TYR A 94 39.71 10.13 -7.00
C TYR A 94 41.23 10.16 -6.86
N SER A 95 41.79 9.00 -6.55
CA SER A 95 43.23 8.75 -6.56
C SER A 95 43.60 7.95 -7.80
N THR A 96 44.76 8.26 -8.38
CA THR A 96 45.32 7.57 -9.54
C THR A 96 46.69 7.01 -9.20
N VAL A 97 46.94 5.78 -9.67
CA VAL A 97 48.29 5.23 -9.86
C VAL A 97 48.52 5.14 -11.36
N GLY A 98 49.59 5.77 -11.85
CA GLY A 98 49.89 5.83 -13.27
C GLY A 98 51.35 5.49 -13.57
N ALA A 99 51.57 4.84 -14.72
CA ALA A 99 52.88 4.49 -15.23
C ALA A 99 52.99 4.97 -16.68
N PHE A 100 53.97 5.83 -16.94
CA PHE A 100 54.33 6.30 -18.27
C PHE A 100 55.66 5.69 -18.67
N LEU A 101 55.63 4.88 -19.72
CA LEU A 101 56.71 3.98 -20.09
C LEU A 101 57.23 4.30 -21.48
N THR A 102 58.54 4.46 -21.63
CA THR A 102 59.18 4.65 -22.94
C THR A 102 60.33 3.68 -23.15
N PRO A 103 60.75 3.40 -24.40
CA PRO A 103 61.99 2.69 -24.65
C PRO A 103 63.21 3.44 -24.09
N TYR A 104 64.29 2.70 -23.82
CA TYR A 104 65.58 3.27 -23.40
C TYR A 104 66.32 4.02 -24.53
N THR A 105 65.94 3.81 -25.79
CA THR A 105 66.55 4.47 -26.95
C THR A 105 65.50 5.19 -27.77
N MET A 106 65.76 6.46 -28.08
CA MET A 106 64.95 7.19 -29.07
C MET A 106 65.18 6.64 -30.47
N PHE A 107 64.11 6.52 -31.25
CA PHE A 107 64.19 6.13 -32.66
C PHE A 107 64.32 7.41 -33.51
N ALA A 108 65.57 7.79 -33.79
CA ALA A 108 65.91 9.11 -34.33
C ALA A 108 65.44 10.24 -33.39
N ASP A 109 64.29 10.86 -33.71
CA ASP A 109 63.66 11.92 -32.92
C ASP A 109 62.24 11.55 -32.45
N PHE A 110 61.84 10.29 -32.62
CA PHE A 110 60.57 9.76 -32.14
C PHE A 110 60.74 8.99 -30.83
N LEU A 111 59.83 9.27 -29.88
CA LEU A 111 59.69 8.61 -28.60
C LEU A 111 58.30 7.96 -28.53
N PRO A 112 58.17 6.67 -28.86
CA PRO A 112 56.94 5.94 -28.59
C PRO A 112 56.79 5.75 -27.07
N PHE A 113 55.56 5.70 -26.59
CA PHE A 113 55.25 5.52 -25.19
C PHE A 113 54.02 4.63 -24.97
N ALA A 114 53.96 4.03 -23.79
CA ALA A 114 52.78 3.39 -23.22
C ALA A 114 52.39 4.11 -21.93
N ASP A 115 51.09 4.28 -21.70
CA ASP A 115 50.55 5.05 -20.57
C ASP A 115 49.40 4.27 -19.95
N LEU A 116 49.62 3.79 -18.73
CA LEU A 116 48.68 2.96 -17.99
C LEU A 116 48.27 3.68 -16.72
N ARG A 117 46.97 3.82 -16.49
CA ARG A 117 46.41 4.54 -15.34
C ARG A 117 45.30 3.70 -14.70
N GLY A 118 45.36 3.55 -13.39
CA GLY A 118 44.29 2.99 -12.57
C GLY A 118 43.77 4.04 -11.59
N HIS A 119 42.46 4.12 -11.45
CA HIS A 119 41.79 5.14 -10.64
C HIS A 119 40.84 4.51 -9.63
N VAL A 120 40.83 5.04 -8.42
CA VAL A 120 39.85 4.70 -7.37
C VAL A 120 39.19 5.98 -6.88
N PHE A 121 37.87 6.08 -7.07
CA PHE A 121 37.06 7.19 -6.57
C PHE A 121 36.87 7.09 -5.06
N ASN A 122 36.63 8.21 -4.39
CA ASN A 122 36.36 8.26 -2.95
C ASN A 122 35.09 7.49 -2.53
N ASP A 123 34.26 7.05 -3.49
CA ASP A 123 33.10 6.17 -3.25
C ASP A 123 33.36 4.69 -3.65
N GLY A 124 34.63 4.30 -3.81
CA GLY A 124 35.07 2.93 -4.07
C GLY A 124 34.95 2.46 -5.52
N LYS A 125 34.44 3.29 -6.44
CA LYS A 125 34.35 2.93 -7.86
C LYS A 125 35.72 2.97 -8.53
N PHE A 126 35.90 2.13 -9.54
CA PHE A 126 37.15 2.04 -10.30
C PHE A 126 37.03 2.64 -11.70
N ALA A 127 38.13 3.19 -12.21
CA ALA A 127 38.30 3.51 -13.64
C ALA A 127 39.74 3.16 -14.07
N ALA A 128 39.96 3.00 -15.37
CA ALA A 128 41.27 2.73 -15.93
C ALA A 128 41.45 3.42 -17.29
N ASN A 129 42.69 3.76 -17.62
CA ASN A 129 43.09 4.16 -18.96
C ASN A 129 44.28 3.30 -19.40
N ALA A 130 44.26 2.88 -20.66
CA ALA A 130 45.41 2.28 -21.32
C ALA A 130 45.63 2.98 -22.66
N GLY A 131 46.82 3.54 -22.87
CA GLY A 131 47.13 4.29 -24.08
C GLY A 131 48.49 3.97 -24.66
N LEU A 132 48.60 4.19 -25.96
CA LEU A 132 49.82 4.13 -26.73
C LEU A 132 49.95 5.41 -27.53
N GLY A 133 51.17 5.91 -27.69
CA GLY A 133 51.40 7.10 -28.50
C GLY A 133 52.85 7.29 -28.89
N VAL A 134 53.10 8.42 -29.55
CA VAL A 134 54.41 8.81 -30.03
C VAL A 134 54.59 10.32 -29.87
N LYS A 135 55.79 10.73 -29.48
CA LYS A 135 56.22 12.13 -29.48
C LYS A 135 57.41 12.33 -30.42
N TYR A 136 57.31 13.31 -31.31
CA TYR A 136 58.35 13.72 -32.23
C TYR A 136 59.00 15.02 -31.76
N LEU A 137 60.33 15.02 -31.60
CA LEU A 137 61.12 16.19 -31.27
C LEU A 137 61.64 16.85 -32.55
N SER A 138 61.20 18.08 -32.83
CA SER A 138 61.64 18.80 -34.02
C SER A 138 63.07 19.35 -33.89
N ASN A 139 63.67 19.75 -35.03
CA ASN A 139 64.93 20.51 -35.07
C ASN A 139 64.81 21.92 -34.47
N HIS A 140 63.58 22.45 -34.42
CA HIS A 140 63.21 23.62 -33.64
C HIS A 140 62.66 23.15 -32.28
N PRO A 141 62.69 23.97 -31.20
CA PRO A 141 62.30 23.54 -29.84
C PRO A 141 60.77 23.37 -29.71
N PHE A 142 60.23 22.42 -30.47
CA PHE A 142 58.84 21.97 -30.53
C PHE A 142 58.79 20.45 -30.43
N ILE A 143 57.79 19.96 -29.69
CA ILE A 143 57.42 18.55 -29.63
C ILE A 143 56.03 18.42 -30.22
N PHE A 144 55.81 17.42 -31.07
CA PHE A 144 54.49 17.02 -31.54
C PHE A 144 54.17 15.63 -30.98
N GLY A 145 53.05 15.49 -30.29
CA GLY A 145 52.62 14.22 -29.71
C GLY A 145 51.26 13.80 -30.23
N ALA A 146 51.09 12.49 -30.44
CA ALA A 146 49.81 11.88 -30.73
C ALA A 146 49.64 10.60 -29.91
N GLY A 147 48.44 10.36 -29.38
CA GLY A 147 48.15 9.17 -28.57
C GLY A 147 46.71 8.70 -28.74
N VAL A 148 46.51 7.40 -28.62
CA VAL A 148 45.18 6.75 -28.61
C VAL A 148 45.01 6.03 -27.28
N TYR A 149 43.83 6.17 -26.68
CA TYR A 149 43.52 5.64 -25.36
C TYR A 149 42.23 4.83 -25.38
N TYR A 150 42.22 3.74 -24.61
CA TYR A 150 41.01 3.03 -24.21
C TYR A 150 40.76 3.33 -22.73
N ASP A 151 39.56 3.82 -22.44
CA ASP A 151 39.13 4.19 -21.09
C ASP A 151 38.01 3.26 -20.63
N PHE A 152 38.08 2.85 -19.37
CA PHE A 152 37.03 2.12 -18.66
C PHE A 152 36.61 2.91 -17.43
N ARG A 153 35.31 2.98 -17.14
CA ARG A 153 34.81 3.58 -15.91
C ARG A 153 33.61 2.83 -15.36
N GLN A 154 33.71 2.42 -14.10
CA GLN A 154 32.56 1.95 -13.35
C GLN A 154 31.70 3.14 -12.86
N VAL A 155 30.40 3.06 -13.12
CA VAL A 155 29.38 3.94 -12.54
C VAL A 155 28.48 3.10 -11.61
N ARG A 156 27.32 3.60 -11.18
CA ARG A 156 26.60 3.04 -10.03
C ARG A 156 26.21 1.56 -10.19
N LYS A 157 25.56 1.18 -11.29
CA LYS A 157 25.16 -0.21 -11.57
C LYS A 157 25.59 -0.70 -12.94
N THR A 158 26.48 0.02 -13.59
CA THR A 158 26.97 -0.30 -14.94
C THR A 158 28.38 0.25 -15.10
N HIS A 159 28.96 0.06 -16.27
CA HIS A 159 30.25 0.61 -16.64
C HIS A 159 30.18 1.17 -18.06
N PHE A 160 31.05 2.13 -18.34
CA PHE A 160 31.20 2.74 -19.65
C PHE A 160 32.61 2.52 -20.17
N ASN A 161 32.73 2.42 -21.48
CA ASN A 161 33.98 2.31 -22.20
C ASN A 161 34.08 3.46 -23.20
N GLN A 162 35.29 3.93 -23.49
CA GLN A 162 35.52 5.05 -24.40
C GLN A 162 36.86 4.88 -25.12
N VAL A 163 36.90 5.25 -26.39
CA VAL A 163 38.13 5.40 -27.17
C VAL A 163 38.40 6.88 -27.35
N SER A 164 39.66 7.29 -27.18
CA SER A 164 40.04 8.69 -27.23
C SER A 164 41.28 8.91 -28.08
N LEU A 165 41.35 10.07 -28.73
CA LEU A 165 42.49 10.54 -29.50
C LEU A 165 43.01 11.83 -28.85
N SER A 166 44.32 11.93 -28.65
CA SER A 166 44.99 13.06 -28.04
C SER A 166 46.10 13.56 -28.97
N LEU A 167 46.14 14.87 -29.18
CA LEU A 167 47.18 15.57 -29.95
C LEU A 167 47.76 16.68 -29.07
N GLU A 168 49.08 16.83 -29.07
CA GLU A 168 49.75 17.92 -28.36
C GLU A 168 50.87 18.54 -29.19
N THR A 169 51.08 19.84 -28.99
CA THR A 169 52.31 20.52 -29.39
C THR A 169 52.88 21.29 -28.20
N LEU A 170 54.15 21.04 -27.89
CA LEU A 170 54.84 21.63 -26.74
C LEU A 170 56.02 22.46 -27.23
N ALA A 171 55.99 23.77 -26.99
CA ALA A 171 57.07 24.71 -27.29
C ALA A 171 57.70 25.21 -26.00
N ARG A 172 58.89 25.83 -26.04
CA ARG A 172 59.62 26.26 -24.83
C ARG A 172 58.79 27.04 -23.80
N ARG A 173 57.87 27.92 -24.23
CA ARG A 173 57.04 28.76 -23.34
C ARG A 173 55.55 28.45 -23.38
N TRP A 174 55.07 27.79 -24.42
CA TRP A 174 53.64 27.56 -24.62
C TRP A 174 53.35 26.12 -25.04
N GLU A 175 52.12 25.70 -24.82
CA GLU A 175 51.62 24.36 -25.10
C GLU A 175 50.22 24.47 -25.70
N ALA A 176 49.92 23.64 -26.69
CA ALA A 176 48.55 23.49 -27.19
C ALA A 176 48.18 22.01 -27.27
N ARG A 177 46.95 21.69 -26.88
CA ARG A 177 46.43 20.31 -26.85
C ARG A 177 45.04 20.26 -27.43
N LEU A 178 44.72 19.12 -28.04
CA LEU A 178 43.41 18.80 -28.55
C LEU A 178 43.11 17.33 -28.25
N ASN A 179 41.98 17.06 -27.59
CA ASN A 179 41.56 15.72 -27.22
C ASN A 179 40.14 15.46 -27.71
N GLY A 180 39.86 14.24 -28.18
CA GLY A 180 38.54 13.76 -28.57
C GLY A 180 38.18 12.46 -27.86
N TYR A 181 36.91 12.32 -27.48
CA TYR A 181 36.38 11.25 -26.63
C TYR A 181 35.13 10.62 -27.25
N LEU A 182 35.20 9.32 -27.54
CA LEU A 182 34.09 8.58 -28.15
C LEU A 182 33.72 7.35 -27.29
N PRO A 183 32.63 7.43 -26.50
CA PRO A 183 32.08 6.27 -25.81
C PRO A 183 31.73 5.14 -26.79
N VAL A 184 32.09 3.91 -26.43
CA VAL A 184 31.88 2.70 -27.23
C VAL A 184 31.16 1.61 -26.42
N GLY A 185 30.48 0.69 -27.11
CA GLY A 185 29.70 -0.37 -26.47
C GLY A 185 28.41 0.15 -25.82
N SER A 186 28.11 -0.33 -24.61
CA SER A 186 26.94 0.12 -23.83
C SER A 186 27.13 1.55 -23.34
N THR A 187 26.54 2.54 -24.01
CA THR A 187 26.68 3.96 -23.66
C THR A 187 25.56 4.49 -22.75
N LYS A 188 24.58 3.66 -22.43
CA LYS A 188 23.37 4.01 -21.66
C LYS A 188 22.90 2.85 -20.79
N HIS A 189 22.45 3.16 -19.58
CA HIS A 189 21.76 2.21 -18.69
C HIS A 189 20.56 2.89 -18.01
N THR A 190 19.40 2.23 -18.03
CA THR A 190 18.16 2.75 -17.45
C THR A 190 17.62 1.80 -16.39
N GLN A 191 17.24 2.34 -15.24
CA GLN A 191 16.57 1.65 -14.16
C GLN A 191 15.19 2.25 -13.95
N THR A 192 14.19 1.38 -13.85
CA THR A 192 12.81 1.76 -13.55
C THR A 192 12.39 1.02 -12.29
N LYS A 193 11.80 1.75 -11.34
CA LYS A 193 11.09 1.18 -10.19
C LYS A 193 9.66 1.71 -10.22
N SER A 194 8.70 0.87 -9.89
CA SER A 194 7.28 1.22 -9.80
C SER A 194 6.74 0.76 -8.46
N GLU A 195 5.88 1.57 -7.87
CA GLU A 195 5.17 1.30 -6.62
C GLU A 195 3.68 1.59 -6.89
N SER A 196 2.78 0.66 -6.57
CA SER A 196 1.32 0.84 -6.71
C SER A 196 0.82 1.85 -5.68
N VAL A 197 -0.05 2.77 -6.10
CA VAL A 197 -0.54 3.90 -5.28
C VAL A 197 -2.03 3.77 -4.97
N GLY A 198 -2.79 3.08 -5.81
CA GLY A 198 -4.22 2.88 -5.58
C GLY A 198 -4.88 2.07 -6.68
N TYR A 199 -6.08 1.60 -6.35
CA TYR A 199 -6.94 0.77 -7.18
C TYR A 199 -8.33 1.39 -7.21
N ASN A 200 -8.88 1.63 -8.39
CA ASN A 200 -10.22 2.20 -8.54
C ASN A 200 -10.98 1.47 -9.66
N PHE A 201 -12.31 1.40 -9.54
CA PHE A 201 -13.15 0.96 -10.66
C PHE A 201 -12.87 1.79 -11.91
N ASP A 202 -12.86 1.14 -13.06
CA ASP A 202 -12.72 1.80 -14.36
C ASP A 202 -13.99 1.67 -15.19
N HIS A 203 -14.27 0.47 -15.71
CA HIS A 203 -15.46 0.18 -16.50
C HIS A 203 -15.78 -1.32 -16.55
N PHE A 204 -16.89 -1.67 -17.19
CA PHE A 204 -17.23 -3.02 -17.60
C PHE A 204 -17.06 -3.19 -19.11
N ALA A 205 -16.57 -4.34 -19.57
CA ALA A 205 -16.56 -4.70 -20.98
C ALA A 205 -16.60 -6.22 -21.16
N GLY A 206 -17.45 -6.70 -22.07
CA GLY A 206 -17.76 -8.12 -22.17
C GLY A 206 -18.34 -8.64 -20.84
N HIS A 207 -17.81 -9.76 -20.34
CA HIS A 207 -18.15 -10.31 -19.02
C HIS A 207 -17.21 -9.84 -17.89
N ASN A 208 -16.37 -8.82 -18.12
CA ASN A 208 -15.27 -8.51 -17.21
C ASN A 208 -15.45 -7.16 -16.51
N LEU A 209 -14.92 -7.10 -15.29
CA LEU A 209 -14.66 -5.88 -14.56
C LEU A 209 -13.23 -5.39 -14.84
N PHE A 210 -13.07 -4.14 -15.22
CA PHE A 210 -11.78 -3.47 -15.35
C PHE A 210 -11.56 -2.50 -14.19
N TYR A 211 -10.32 -2.43 -13.71
CA TYR A 211 -9.93 -1.48 -12.66
C TYR A 211 -8.65 -0.76 -13.04
N ASN A 212 -8.52 0.49 -12.60
CA ASN A 212 -7.33 1.29 -12.78
C ASN A 212 -6.32 1.01 -11.66
N GLU A 213 -5.15 0.48 -12.01
CA GLU A 213 -3.98 0.46 -11.13
C GLU A 213 -3.04 1.61 -11.47
N THR A 214 -2.83 2.51 -10.51
CA THR A 214 -1.93 3.65 -10.68
C THR A 214 -0.58 3.37 -10.04
N PHE A 215 0.49 3.43 -10.85
CA PHE A 215 1.86 3.27 -10.40
C PHE A 215 2.58 4.62 -10.32
N PHE A 216 3.29 4.85 -9.22
CA PHE A 216 4.33 5.87 -9.14
C PHE A 216 5.64 5.31 -9.68
N VAL A 217 6.11 5.84 -10.81
CA VAL A 217 7.29 5.32 -11.50
C VAL A 217 8.51 6.23 -11.28
N LYS A 218 9.56 5.66 -10.68
CA LYS A 218 10.89 6.28 -10.51
C LYS A 218 11.83 5.75 -11.59
N LYS A 219 12.10 6.55 -12.62
CA LYS A 219 13.00 6.21 -13.72
C LYS A 219 14.32 6.97 -13.60
N ARG A 220 15.44 6.26 -13.69
CA ARG A 220 16.80 6.84 -13.71
C ARG A 220 17.58 6.32 -14.90
N THR A 221 18.16 7.23 -15.68
CA THR A 221 18.98 6.90 -16.85
C THR A 221 20.38 7.47 -16.65
N GLU A 222 21.40 6.63 -16.76
CA GLU A 222 22.82 7.01 -16.74
C GLU A 222 23.41 6.82 -18.14
N PHE A 223 24.19 7.78 -18.64
CA PHE A 223 24.79 7.72 -19.96
C PHE A 223 26.19 8.35 -20.01
N ALA A 224 27.03 7.83 -20.90
CA ALA A 224 28.33 8.41 -21.23
C ALA A 224 28.19 9.50 -22.32
N MET A 225 29.00 10.54 -22.24
CA MET A 225 28.98 11.67 -23.18
C MET A 225 30.19 11.59 -24.10
N LYS A 226 29.95 11.77 -25.41
CA LYS A 226 31.03 11.97 -26.40
C LYS A 226 31.46 13.42 -26.40
N GLY A 227 32.72 13.73 -26.69
CA GLY A 227 33.15 15.13 -26.64
C GLY A 227 34.55 15.39 -27.11
N ALA A 228 34.99 16.63 -26.92
CA ALA A 228 36.35 17.07 -27.18
C ALA A 228 36.72 18.24 -26.26
N ASP A 229 38.01 18.42 -26.00
CA ASP A 229 38.56 19.61 -25.37
C ASP A 229 39.78 20.12 -26.12
N ALA A 230 40.00 21.42 -26.03
CA ALA A 230 41.23 22.06 -26.46
C ALA A 230 41.79 22.88 -25.31
N GLU A 231 43.11 22.90 -25.18
CA GLU A 231 43.79 23.61 -24.10
C GLU A 231 44.98 24.39 -24.69
N PHE A 232 45.11 25.66 -24.35
CA PHE A 232 46.30 26.45 -24.59
C PHE A 232 46.92 26.83 -23.25
N GLY A 233 48.22 26.65 -23.10
CA GLY A 233 48.92 26.94 -21.85
C GLY A 233 50.25 27.63 -22.04
N TRP A 234 50.70 28.26 -20.96
CA TRP A 234 51.84 29.14 -20.91
C TRP A 234 52.63 28.95 -19.62
N HIS A 235 53.95 28.92 -19.73
CA HIS A 235 54.87 28.91 -18.59
C HIS A 235 55.03 30.36 -18.10
N LEU A 236 54.47 30.66 -16.92
CA LEU A 236 54.43 32.01 -16.33
C LEU A 236 55.81 32.47 -15.84
N LEU A 237 56.63 31.52 -15.42
CA LEU A 237 58.03 31.74 -15.06
C LEU A 237 58.94 31.03 -16.06
N LYS A 238 60.19 31.49 -16.20
CA LYS A 238 61.19 30.76 -16.99
C LYS A 238 61.34 29.37 -16.36
N PRO A 239 61.13 28.27 -17.10
CA PRO A 239 61.20 26.92 -16.53
C PRO A 239 62.58 26.68 -15.89
N HIS A 240 62.61 26.31 -14.61
CA HIS A 240 63.80 25.85 -13.88
C HIS A 240 63.71 24.33 -13.70
N GLU A 241 64.83 23.68 -13.39
CA GLU A 241 64.90 22.22 -13.25
C GLU A 241 64.04 21.72 -12.07
N ASP A 242 64.07 22.45 -10.94
CA ASP A 242 63.35 22.06 -9.71
C ASP A 242 61.93 22.61 -9.59
N TYR A 243 61.63 23.77 -10.20
CA TYR A 243 60.33 24.41 -10.08
C TYR A 243 59.85 25.06 -11.37
N THR A 244 58.54 24.98 -11.61
CA THR A 244 57.88 25.61 -12.76
C THR A 244 56.49 26.07 -12.39
N LEU A 245 56.09 27.24 -12.87
CA LEU A 245 54.72 27.74 -12.75
C LEU A 245 54.09 27.83 -14.15
N TYR A 246 52.99 27.13 -14.33
CA TYR A 246 52.29 26.97 -15.59
C TYR A 246 50.81 27.31 -15.42
N ALA A 247 50.22 27.95 -16.42
CA ALA A 247 48.78 28.18 -16.48
C ALA A 247 48.24 27.77 -17.84
N ALA A 248 47.04 27.21 -17.88
CA ALA A 248 46.38 26.85 -19.11
C ALA A 248 44.88 27.14 -19.05
N ALA A 249 44.30 27.40 -20.21
CA ALA A 249 42.86 27.56 -20.36
C ALA A 249 42.40 27.05 -21.72
N GLY A 250 41.14 26.63 -21.80
CA GLY A 250 40.52 26.31 -23.08
C GLY A 250 39.12 25.75 -22.98
N PRO A 251 38.44 25.60 -24.13
CA PRO A 251 37.07 25.13 -24.19
C PRO A 251 36.97 23.61 -24.15
N TYR A 252 35.81 23.12 -23.71
CA TYR A 252 35.40 21.74 -23.89
C TYR A 252 33.95 21.65 -24.34
N TYR A 253 33.62 20.56 -25.04
CA TYR A 253 32.29 20.23 -25.48
C TYR A 253 32.00 18.74 -25.25
N TYR A 254 30.92 18.44 -24.53
CA TYR A 254 30.43 17.07 -24.34
C TYR A 254 28.95 16.97 -24.74
N ASN A 255 28.60 15.99 -25.55
CA ASN A 255 27.24 15.71 -26.00
C ASN A 255 26.78 14.32 -25.55
N GLY A 256 25.63 14.27 -24.88
CA GLY A 256 24.93 13.06 -24.46
C GLY A 256 23.55 12.93 -25.11
N GLU A 257 22.72 12.04 -24.58
CA GLU A 257 21.45 11.63 -25.22
C GLU A 257 20.48 12.80 -25.48
N ARG A 258 20.42 13.78 -24.56
CA ARG A 258 19.57 15.00 -24.68
C ARG A 258 20.18 16.25 -24.03
N LYS A 259 21.46 16.20 -23.71
CA LYS A 259 22.18 17.27 -23.01
C LYS A 259 23.52 17.49 -23.69
N HIS A 260 23.89 18.74 -23.86
CA HIS A 260 25.23 19.14 -24.27
C HIS A 260 25.80 20.07 -23.20
N ALA A 261 27.08 19.89 -22.90
CA ALA A 261 27.87 20.72 -22.00
C ALA A 261 28.94 21.42 -22.83
N TRP A 262 28.76 22.71 -23.08
CA TRP A 262 29.79 23.57 -23.66
C TRP A 262 30.33 24.44 -22.53
N GLY A 263 31.63 24.35 -22.26
CA GLY A 263 32.25 25.08 -21.17
C GLY A 263 33.69 25.48 -21.44
N GLY A 264 34.28 26.10 -20.43
CA GLY A 264 35.69 26.42 -20.38
C GLY A 264 36.31 25.91 -19.09
N LYS A 265 37.60 25.55 -19.14
CA LYS A 265 38.41 25.18 -17.99
C LYS A 265 39.66 26.04 -17.96
N VAL A 266 40.03 26.50 -16.77
CA VAL A 266 41.32 27.12 -16.47
C VAL A 266 42.04 26.28 -15.41
N ARG A 267 43.36 26.15 -15.51
CA ARG A 267 44.18 25.49 -14.49
C ARG A 267 45.51 26.19 -14.29
N VAL A 268 45.99 26.15 -13.06
CA VAL A 268 47.31 26.63 -12.65
C VAL A 268 48.03 25.45 -12.02
N GLU A 269 49.21 25.14 -12.54
CA GLU A 269 50.06 24.03 -12.13
C GLU A 269 51.39 24.59 -11.60
N GLY A 270 51.71 24.25 -10.35
CA GLY A 270 52.98 24.55 -9.70
C GLY A 270 53.75 23.25 -9.45
N ARG A 271 54.87 23.08 -10.14
CA ARG A 271 55.86 22.07 -9.77
C ARG A 271 56.72 22.66 -8.67
N VAL A 272 56.60 22.13 -7.47
CA VAL A 272 57.32 22.62 -6.28
C VAL A 272 58.71 21.98 -6.20
N THR A 273 58.79 20.70 -6.56
CA THR A 273 60.05 19.93 -6.70
C THR A 273 59.96 19.03 -7.93
N THR A 274 61.06 18.36 -8.30
CA THR A 274 61.06 17.32 -9.33
C THR A 274 60.09 16.16 -9.03
N TYR A 275 59.70 15.98 -7.77
CA TYR A 275 58.79 14.91 -7.33
C TYR A 275 57.36 15.39 -7.09
N VAL A 276 57.13 16.65 -6.68
CA VAL A 276 55.81 17.11 -6.22
C VAL A 276 55.24 18.19 -7.14
N THR A 277 54.02 17.92 -7.64
CA THR A 277 53.23 18.86 -8.44
C THR A 277 51.90 19.16 -7.75
N LEU A 278 51.55 20.45 -7.68
CA LEU A 278 50.26 20.94 -7.23
C LEU A 278 49.52 21.56 -8.41
N GLU A 279 48.23 21.28 -8.54
CA GLU A 279 47.38 21.93 -9.54
C GLU A 279 46.08 22.40 -8.90
N VAL A 280 45.61 23.57 -9.32
CA VAL A 280 44.26 24.06 -9.06
C VAL A 280 43.58 24.34 -10.39
N SER A 281 42.35 23.89 -10.55
CA SER A 281 41.56 24.14 -11.76
C SER A 281 40.14 24.58 -11.44
N ASP A 282 39.58 25.41 -12.32
CA ASP A 282 38.19 25.84 -12.28
C ASP A 282 37.56 25.63 -13.66
N SER A 283 36.32 25.17 -13.69
CA SER A 283 35.56 24.94 -14.92
C SER A 283 34.10 25.29 -14.76
N TYR A 284 33.48 25.70 -15.86
CA TYR A 284 32.07 26.05 -15.89
C TYR A 284 31.40 25.64 -17.20
N ASP A 285 30.23 24.99 -17.07
CA ASP A 285 29.27 24.74 -18.14
C ASP A 285 27.83 24.66 -17.60
N ASN A 286 26.84 24.57 -18.49
CA ASN A 286 25.41 24.53 -18.18
C ASN A 286 24.89 23.21 -17.57
N ILE A 287 25.68 22.13 -17.59
CA ILE A 287 25.31 20.79 -17.09
C ILE A 287 25.97 20.51 -15.73
N PHE A 288 27.29 20.71 -15.63
CA PHE A 288 28.10 20.41 -14.46
C PHE A 288 28.32 21.64 -13.55
N HIS A 289 27.90 22.83 -14.00
CA HIS A 289 28.00 24.11 -13.29
C HIS A 289 29.46 24.45 -12.94
N ASN A 290 29.69 25.33 -11.96
CA ASN A 290 31.03 25.63 -11.49
C ASN A 290 31.65 24.43 -10.74
N ILE A 291 32.91 24.13 -11.07
CA ILE A 291 33.70 23.05 -10.48
C ILE A 291 35.12 23.55 -10.26
N VAL A 292 35.49 23.68 -8.98
CA VAL A 292 36.87 23.90 -8.53
C VAL A 292 37.49 22.58 -8.06
N GLN A 293 38.69 22.27 -8.54
CA GLN A 293 39.44 21.07 -8.16
C GLN A 293 40.88 21.42 -7.77
N GLY A 294 41.38 20.77 -6.72
CA GLY A 294 42.78 20.70 -6.35
C GLY A 294 43.36 19.32 -6.63
N GLN A 295 44.60 19.26 -7.07
CA GLN A 295 45.35 18.05 -7.35
C GLN A 295 46.71 18.11 -6.67
N VAL A 296 47.09 17.00 -6.04
CA VAL A 296 48.47 16.75 -5.58
C VAL A 296 49.00 15.53 -6.31
N SER A 297 50.21 15.62 -6.86
CA SER A 297 50.87 14.53 -7.57
C SER A 297 52.31 14.33 -7.09
N ILE A 298 52.65 13.06 -6.83
CA ILE A 298 53.98 12.58 -6.54
C ILE A 298 54.48 11.82 -7.77
N ASN A 299 55.63 12.23 -8.30
CA ASN A 299 56.21 11.79 -9.57
C ASN A 299 57.58 11.17 -9.28
N VAL A 300 57.72 9.88 -9.54
CA VAL A 300 58.95 9.12 -9.28
C VAL A 300 59.54 8.67 -10.62
N PRO A 301 60.52 9.39 -11.16
CA PRO A 301 61.25 8.94 -12.35
C PRO A 301 62.13 7.73 -12.00
N PHE A 302 62.13 6.70 -12.85
CA PHE A 302 62.92 5.48 -12.64
C PHE A 302 63.31 4.80 -13.97
N GLY A 303 64.19 3.79 -13.88
CA GLY A 303 64.71 3.08 -15.04
C GLY A 303 65.97 3.72 -15.63
N GLY A 304 66.54 3.05 -16.63
CA GLY A 304 67.72 3.49 -17.36
C GLY A 304 67.53 4.84 -18.07
N LYS A 305 68.63 5.59 -18.18
CA LYS A 305 68.66 6.90 -18.84
C LYS A 305 68.43 6.76 -20.34
N ILE A 306 67.61 7.63 -20.92
CA ILE A 306 67.33 7.61 -22.36
C ILE A 306 68.60 7.95 -23.14
N GLN A 307 69.03 7.07 -24.04
CA GLN A 307 70.19 7.30 -24.90
C GLN A 307 69.78 7.73 -26.32
N LYS A 308 70.48 8.75 -26.85
CA LYS A 308 70.32 9.24 -28.23
C LYS A 308 71.49 8.82 -29.12
N LYS A 309 71.20 8.41 -30.37
CA LYS A 309 72.22 8.26 -31.43
C LYS A 309 72.48 9.63 -32.08
N ASN A 310 73.61 10.26 -31.72
CA ASN A 310 74.22 11.48 -32.32
C ASN A 310 73.37 12.77 -32.35
N GLY A 311 73.80 13.80 -31.61
CA GLY A 311 73.09 15.09 -31.44
C GLY A 311 73.27 16.08 -32.61
N ARG A 312 72.16 16.74 -33.00
CA ARG A 312 72.10 17.83 -34.01
C ARG A 312 71.33 19.07 -33.50
N PHE A 313 71.36 19.38 -32.21
CA PHE A 313 70.80 20.64 -31.75
C PHE A 313 71.71 21.81 -32.11
N LYS A 314 71.20 22.79 -32.88
CA LYS A 314 71.81 24.13 -33.06
C LYS A 314 71.47 25.10 -31.92
N THR A 315 70.90 24.60 -30.81
CA THR A 315 70.42 25.37 -29.65
C THR A 315 71.26 25.09 -28.41
N SER A 316 71.28 26.02 -27.44
CA SER A 316 71.96 25.86 -26.15
C SER A 316 71.58 24.54 -25.43
N CYS A 317 72.56 23.88 -24.81
CA CYS A 317 72.43 22.62 -24.08
C CYS A 317 71.24 22.61 -23.09
N SER A 318 71.07 23.70 -22.33
CA SER A 318 69.96 23.88 -21.38
C SER A 318 68.57 23.80 -22.02
N THR A 319 68.43 24.28 -23.25
CA THR A 319 67.14 24.29 -23.96
C THR A 319 66.80 22.89 -24.48
N ALA A 320 67.80 22.16 -25.00
CA ALA A 320 67.61 20.77 -25.45
C ALA A 320 67.17 19.87 -24.28
N LEU A 321 67.88 19.94 -23.15
CA LEU A 321 67.56 19.18 -21.93
C LEU A 321 66.15 19.47 -21.40
N SER A 322 65.72 20.75 -21.41
CA SER A 322 64.38 21.14 -20.95
C SER A 322 63.24 20.61 -21.83
N MET A 323 63.47 20.47 -23.14
CA MET A 323 62.48 19.93 -24.07
C MET A 323 62.43 18.41 -23.97
N GLU A 324 63.59 17.74 -23.86
CA GLU A 324 63.66 16.29 -23.66
C GLU A 324 62.96 15.88 -22.36
N ALA A 325 63.11 16.63 -21.27
CA ALA A 325 62.40 16.37 -20.00
C ALA A 325 60.87 16.49 -20.14
N ARG A 326 60.39 17.25 -21.12
CA ARG A 326 58.95 17.40 -21.41
C ARG A 326 58.41 16.27 -22.29
N MET A 327 59.26 15.57 -23.03
CA MET A 327 58.84 14.36 -23.75
C MET A 327 58.39 13.25 -22.79
N MET A 328 58.94 13.23 -21.57
CA MET A 328 58.60 12.27 -20.51
C MET A 328 57.33 12.61 -19.71
N ARG A 329 56.64 13.69 -20.06
CA ARG A 329 55.36 14.03 -19.42
C ARG A 329 54.24 13.19 -20.03
N PRO A 330 53.35 12.56 -19.22
CA PRO A 330 52.15 11.94 -19.74
C PRO A 330 51.30 12.95 -20.54
N MET A 331 50.51 12.48 -21.52
CA MET A 331 49.60 13.38 -22.23
C MET A 331 48.50 13.89 -21.29
N ASN A 332 48.22 15.19 -21.35
CA ASN A 332 47.15 15.80 -20.58
C ASN A 332 45.80 15.68 -21.33
N ARG A 333 44.80 15.15 -20.64
CA ARG A 333 43.47 14.84 -21.17
C ARG A 333 42.46 14.66 -20.03
N GLN A 334 41.19 14.63 -20.37
CA GLN A 334 40.13 14.17 -19.48
C GLN A 334 40.21 12.65 -19.30
N GLU A 335 40.79 12.22 -18.19
CA GLU A 335 41.03 10.80 -17.87
C GLU A 335 39.77 10.02 -17.56
N ILE A 336 38.79 10.69 -16.95
CA ILE A 336 37.55 10.07 -16.52
C ILE A 336 36.47 10.30 -17.57
N ILE A 337 35.92 9.20 -18.12
CA ILE A 337 34.77 9.21 -19.04
C ILE A 337 33.68 10.12 -18.48
N VAL A 338 33.26 11.14 -19.24
CA VAL A 338 32.22 12.07 -18.79
C VAL A 338 30.87 11.34 -18.80
N ALA A 339 30.22 11.27 -17.63
CA ALA A 339 28.93 10.60 -17.48
C ALA A 339 27.92 11.52 -16.79
N HIS A 340 26.66 11.40 -17.19
CA HIS A 340 25.56 12.14 -16.59
C HIS A 340 24.40 11.20 -16.20
N SER A 341 23.52 11.66 -15.31
CA SER A 341 22.35 10.90 -14.86
C SER A 341 21.10 11.75 -14.82
N GLU A 342 20.03 11.31 -15.46
CA GLU A 342 18.71 11.92 -15.41
C GLU A 342 17.76 11.12 -14.50
N ARG A 343 16.86 11.81 -13.81
CA ARG A 343 15.78 11.23 -13.01
C ARG A 343 14.44 11.77 -13.50
N LYS A 344 13.46 10.89 -13.66
CA LYS A 344 12.09 11.24 -14.00
C LYS A 344 11.13 10.51 -13.06
N HIS A 345 10.13 11.24 -12.63
CA HIS A 345 9.00 10.72 -11.86
C HIS A 345 7.73 11.00 -12.67
N PHE A 346 6.90 9.99 -12.82
CA PHE A 346 5.61 10.12 -13.50
C PHE A 346 4.65 9.04 -12.99
N PHE A 347 3.36 9.29 -13.14
CA PHE A 347 2.33 8.30 -12.89
C PHE A 347 2.07 7.50 -14.17
N LYS A 348 1.87 6.20 -14.03
CA LYS A 348 1.42 5.31 -15.11
C LYS A 348 0.20 4.57 -14.60
N THR A 349 -0.91 4.71 -15.31
CA THR A 349 -2.12 3.93 -15.06
C THR A 349 -2.21 2.79 -16.06
N VAL A 350 -2.66 1.63 -15.59
CA VAL A 350 -3.02 0.48 -16.40
C VAL A 350 -4.41 0.01 -15.97
N ASP A 351 -5.09 -0.67 -16.87
CA ASP A 351 -6.48 -1.11 -16.80
C ASP A 351 -6.58 -2.65 -16.92
N PRO A 352 -6.03 -3.42 -15.97
CA PRO A 352 -6.17 -4.87 -15.97
C PRO A 352 -7.62 -5.32 -15.76
N ILE A 353 -7.92 -6.52 -16.27
CA ILE A 353 -9.11 -7.29 -15.89
C ILE A 353 -8.99 -7.70 -14.42
N ALA A 354 -10.08 -7.56 -13.68
CA ALA A 354 -10.18 -8.02 -12.30
C ALA A 354 -10.14 -9.55 -12.23
N ILE A 355 -9.30 -10.06 -11.33
CA ILE A 355 -9.09 -11.48 -11.09
C ILE A 355 -9.51 -11.75 -9.64
N ASN A 356 -10.26 -12.83 -9.40
CA ASN A 356 -10.66 -13.24 -8.06
C ASN A 356 -9.44 -13.71 -7.23
N PRO A 357 -9.56 -13.83 -5.90
CA PRO A 357 -8.48 -14.34 -5.05
C PRO A 357 -7.92 -15.73 -5.44
N GLN A 358 -8.68 -16.52 -6.21
CA GLN A 358 -8.31 -17.84 -6.73
C GLN A 358 -7.50 -17.78 -8.04
N GLY A 359 -7.27 -16.59 -8.60
CA GLY A 359 -6.45 -16.41 -9.80
C GLY A 359 -7.22 -16.56 -11.14
N VAL A 360 -8.55 -16.56 -11.11
CA VAL A 360 -9.42 -16.64 -12.29
C VAL A 360 -10.08 -15.27 -12.55
N PRO A 361 -10.22 -14.81 -13.81
CA PRO A 361 -10.97 -13.59 -14.11
C PRO A 361 -12.36 -13.59 -13.48
N ILE A 362 -12.77 -12.45 -12.93
CA ILE A 362 -14.13 -12.28 -12.41
C ILE A 362 -15.07 -12.22 -13.61
N ASN A 363 -15.96 -13.21 -13.68
CA ASN A 363 -16.94 -13.33 -14.74
C ASN A 363 -18.29 -12.76 -14.28
N ILE A 364 -18.86 -11.87 -15.09
CA ILE A 364 -20.09 -11.13 -14.79
C ILE A 364 -21.13 -11.44 -15.86
N GLN A 365 -22.30 -11.90 -15.40
CA GLN A 365 -23.50 -12.08 -16.19
C GLN A 365 -24.36 -10.83 -16.06
N PHE A 366 -24.38 -9.99 -17.10
CA PHE A 366 -25.19 -8.78 -17.11
C PHE A 366 -26.64 -9.09 -17.49
N VAL A 367 -27.58 -8.57 -16.71
CA VAL A 367 -29.01 -8.74 -16.93
C VAL A 367 -29.69 -7.38 -17.03
N ASN A 368 -30.44 -7.15 -18.10
CA ASN A 368 -31.26 -5.96 -18.27
C ASN A 368 -32.69 -6.38 -18.65
N PRO A 369 -33.66 -6.30 -17.72
CA PRO A 369 -35.04 -6.72 -17.99
C PRO A 369 -35.73 -5.94 -19.12
N ASN A 370 -35.18 -4.79 -19.52
CA ASN A 370 -35.69 -3.97 -20.61
C ASN A 370 -34.97 -4.24 -21.95
N ALA A 371 -34.06 -5.22 -22.02
CA ALA A 371 -33.40 -5.60 -23.26
C ALA A 371 -34.42 -6.14 -24.28
N THR A 372 -34.26 -5.76 -25.55
CA THR A 372 -35.22 -6.08 -26.62
C THR A 372 -34.99 -7.45 -27.28
N GLY A 373 -33.96 -8.19 -26.87
CA GLY A 373 -33.59 -9.50 -27.39
C GLY A 373 -32.94 -10.36 -26.31
N PRO A 374 -32.65 -11.64 -26.58
CA PRO A 374 -32.21 -12.60 -25.57
C PRO A 374 -30.88 -12.21 -24.89
N GLY A 375 -29.99 -11.46 -25.57
CA GLY A 375 -28.67 -11.10 -25.03
C GLY A 375 -27.68 -12.26 -25.04
N ASP A 376 -26.41 -11.96 -24.79
CA ASP A 376 -25.34 -12.95 -24.56
C ASP A 376 -24.71 -12.82 -23.16
N GLY A 377 -25.24 -11.93 -22.32
CA GLY A 377 -24.80 -11.73 -20.94
C GLY A 377 -23.60 -10.80 -20.79
N THR A 378 -23.08 -10.24 -21.89
CA THR A 378 -22.04 -9.21 -21.85
C THR A 378 -22.61 -7.85 -21.43
N PHE A 379 -21.73 -6.93 -21.02
CA PHE A 379 -22.10 -5.56 -20.71
C PHE A 379 -22.78 -4.87 -21.90
N GLU A 380 -22.30 -5.12 -23.12
CA GLU A 380 -22.80 -4.53 -24.35
C GLU A 380 -24.14 -5.15 -24.82
N ASN A 381 -24.37 -6.43 -24.47
CA ASN A 381 -25.55 -7.18 -24.88
C ASN A 381 -26.09 -8.07 -23.73
N PRO A 382 -26.65 -7.45 -22.67
CA PRO A 382 -27.07 -8.14 -21.46
C PRO A 382 -28.24 -9.09 -21.70
N TYR A 383 -28.36 -10.14 -20.89
CA TYR A 383 -29.51 -11.04 -20.90
C TYR A 383 -30.80 -10.29 -20.55
N ALA A 384 -31.89 -10.59 -21.24
CA ALA A 384 -33.21 -10.05 -20.88
C ALA A 384 -33.81 -10.75 -19.65
N LEU A 385 -33.48 -12.02 -19.43
CA LEU A 385 -34.04 -12.85 -18.37
C LEU A 385 -32.96 -13.29 -17.38
N LEU A 386 -33.26 -13.21 -16.09
CA LEU A 386 -32.38 -13.68 -15.03
C LEU A 386 -32.15 -15.21 -15.09
N THR A 387 -33.11 -15.97 -15.62
CA THR A 387 -32.99 -17.42 -15.81
C THR A 387 -31.97 -17.79 -16.89
N ASP A 388 -31.83 -16.97 -17.93
CA ASP A 388 -30.86 -17.22 -19.00
C ASP A 388 -29.45 -16.96 -18.48
N ALA A 389 -29.28 -15.89 -17.70
CA ALA A 389 -28.05 -15.63 -16.95
C ALA A 389 -27.71 -16.78 -15.99
N GLN A 390 -28.70 -17.30 -15.25
CA GLN A 390 -28.49 -18.46 -14.37
C GLN A 390 -27.98 -19.68 -15.13
N ALA A 391 -28.59 -19.99 -16.29
CA ALA A 391 -28.22 -21.13 -17.11
C ALA A 391 -26.81 -21.01 -17.72
N ALA A 392 -26.36 -19.78 -17.98
CA ALA A 392 -25.01 -19.50 -18.47
C ALA A 392 -23.96 -19.37 -17.36
N SER A 393 -24.40 -19.19 -16.11
CA SER A 393 -23.50 -18.91 -14.99
C SER A 393 -22.68 -20.11 -14.52
N GLN A 394 -21.51 -19.81 -13.98
CA GLN A 394 -20.62 -20.77 -13.34
C GLN A 394 -20.39 -20.43 -11.87
N PHE A 395 -19.65 -21.31 -11.20
CA PHE A 395 -19.15 -21.09 -9.85
C PHE A 395 -18.43 -19.75 -9.73
N GLY A 396 -18.76 -18.95 -8.72
CA GLY A 396 -18.09 -17.67 -8.49
C GLY A 396 -18.59 -16.49 -9.35
N ASP A 397 -19.56 -16.69 -10.23
CA ASP A 397 -20.06 -15.65 -11.13
C ASP A 397 -20.85 -14.55 -10.39
N ILE A 398 -20.79 -13.34 -10.94
CA ILE A 398 -21.60 -12.21 -10.50
C ILE A 398 -22.77 -12.02 -11.47
N PHE A 399 -24.01 -12.05 -10.97
CA PHE A 399 -25.18 -11.55 -11.67
C PHE A 399 -25.32 -10.05 -11.42
N TYR A 400 -25.09 -9.23 -12.44
CA TYR A 400 -25.17 -7.78 -12.32
C TYR A 400 -26.41 -7.24 -13.05
N VAL A 401 -27.37 -6.71 -12.30
CA VAL A 401 -28.73 -6.52 -12.79
C VAL A 401 -29.13 -5.05 -12.89
N TYR A 402 -29.55 -4.64 -14.10
CA TYR A 402 -30.06 -3.30 -14.41
C TYR A 402 -31.53 -3.11 -14.00
N PRO A 403 -31.96 -1.85 -13.79
CA PRO A 403 -33.32 -1.56 -13.35
C PRO A 403 -34.37 -2.07 -14.33
N GLY A 404 -35.46 -2.60 -13.79
CA GLY A 404 -36.54 -3.24 -14.52
C GLY A 404 -37.18 -4.32 -13.65
N ASN A 405 -38.33 -4.84 -14.06
CA ASN A 405 -39.03 -5.89 -13.33
C ASN A 405 -38.67 -7.28 -13.86
N ILE A 406 -38.08 -8.10 -13.01
CA ILE A 406 -37.78 -9.50 -13.26
C ILE A 406 -38.91 -10.33 -12.67
N SER A 407 -39.76 -10.88 -13.52
CA SER A 407 -40.83 -11.78 -13.09
C SER A 407 -40.34 -13.23 -13.10
N LEU A 408 -40.19 -13.82 -11.92
CA LEU A 408 -39.82 -15.23 -11.77
C LEU A 408 -41.08 -16.10 -11.62
N THR A 409 -41.13 -17.19 -12.38
CA THR A 409 -42.17 -18.24 -12.28
C THR A 409 -41.67 -19.50 -11.58
N HIS A 410 -40.35 -19.61 -11.37
CA HIS A 410 -39.66 -20.70 -10.70
C HIS A 410 -38.57 -20.09 -9.79
N PRO A 411 -38.10 -20.83 -8.77
CA PRO A 411 -37.04 -20.34 -7.87
C PRO A 411 -35.75 -20.00 -8.63
N PHE A 412 -35.13 -18.87 -8.27
CA PHE A 412 -33.77 -18.54 -8.70
C PHE A 412 -32.79 -19.23 -7.75
N VAL A 413 -31.91 -20.09 -8.28
CA VAL A 413 -31.01 -20.91 -7.47
C VAL A 413 -29.58 -20.42 -7.63
N MET A 414 -28.99 -19.94 -6.53
CA MET A 414 -27.61 -19.52 -6.46
C MET A 414 -26.72 -20.66 -6.01
N ILE A 415 -25.73 -21.03 -6.82
CA ILE A 415 -24.68 -21.99 -6.44
C ILE A 415 -23.56 -21.29 -5.68
N GLN A 416 -22.50 -22.00 -5.31
CA GLN A 416 -21.42 -21.46 -4.47
C GLN A 416 -20.69 -20.26 -5.10
N GLU A 417 -20.33 -19.31 -4.22
CA GLU A 417 -19.54 -18.10 -4.49
C GLU A 417 -20.22 -17.10 -5.45
N GLN A 418 -21.53 -17.20 -5.63
CA GLN A 418 -22.24 -16.31 -6.54
C GLN A 418 -22.73 -15.03 -5.86
N SER A 419 -22.70 -13.94 -6.61
CA SER A 419 -23.21 -12.64 -6.15
C SER A 419 -24.35 -12.17 -7.04
N LEU A 420 -25.53 -11.94 -6.48
CA LEU A 420 -26.65 -11.28 -7.13
C LEU A 420 -26.65 -9.80 -6.71
N LEU A 421 -26.27 -8.92 -7.62
CA LEU A 421 -26.00 -7.50 -7.37
C LEU A 421 -26.86 -6.58 -8.23
N GLY A 422 -27.59 -5.68 -7.59
CA GLY A 422 -28.41 -4.67 -8.27
C GLY A 422 -27.60 -3.41 -8.58
N SER A 423 -27.69 -2.93 -9.82
CA SER A 423 -26.91 -1.80 -10.32
C SER A 423 -27.24 -0.43 -9.69
N GLY A 424 -28.29 -0.34 -8.88
CA GLY A 424 -28.70 0.87 -8.16
C GLY A 424 -27.85 1.19 -6.93
N ASN A 425 -27.01 0.26 -6.48
CA ASN A 425 -26.16 0.39 -5.31
C ASN A 425 -24.68 0.19 -5.67
N SER A 426 -23.78 0.70 -4.84
CA SER A 426 -22.35 0.41 -4.94
C SER A 426 -22.00 -0.92 -4.29
N HIS A 427 -21.07 -1.67 -4.88
CA HIS A 427 -20.67 -2.99 -4.41
C HIS A 427 -19.16 -3.13 -4.32
N ASN A 428 -18.68 -3.74 -3.23
CA ASN A 428 -17.27 -4.01 -3.02
C ASN A 428 -16.92 -5.42 -3.52
N VAL A 429 -15.92 -5.51 -4.40
CA VAL A 429 -15.45 -6.77 -4.98
C VAL A 429 -13.98 -6.98 -4.63
N SER A 430 -13.66 -8.18 -4.14
CA SER A 430 -12.29 -8.58 -3.82
C SER A 430 -11.53 -8.98 -5.09
N VAL A 431 -10.42 -8.32 -5.34
CA VAL A 431 -9.59 -8.49 -6.55
C VAL A 431 -8.15 -8.81 -6.17
N LEU A 432 -7.60 -9.86 -6.76
CA LEU A 432 -6.18 -10.20 -6.67
C LEU A 432 -5.37 -9.23 -7.53
N VAL A 433 -4.58 -8.36 -6.88
CA VAL A 433 -3.79 -7.32 -7.55
C VAL A 433 -2.32 -7.70 -7.71
N GLN A 434 -1.80 -8.55 -6.83
CA GLN A 434 -0.46 -9.16 -6.93
C GLN A 434 -0.52 -10.58 -6.33
N PRO A 435 0.48 -11.45 -6.57
CA PRO A 435 0.56 -12.73 -5.90
C PRO A 435 0.47 -12.54 -4.37
N ASN A 436 -0.54 -13.16 -3.75
CA ASN A 436 -0.86 -13.06 -2.32
C ASN A 436 -1.28 -11.66 -1.81
N GLN A 437 -1.76 -10.77 -2.70
CA GLN A 437 -2.31 -9.48 -2.30
C GLN A 437 -3.70 -9.26 -2.91
N VAL A 438 -4.71 -9.17 -2.04
CA VAL A 438 -6.09 -8.86 -2.40
C VAL A 438 -6.37 -7.40 -2.07
N ALA A 439 -6.97 -6.68 -3.02
CA ALA A 439 -7.52 -5.33 -2.83
C ALA A 439 -9.04 -5.37 -3.00
N THR A 440 -9.73 -4.39 -2.42
CA THR A 440 -11.17 -4.21 -2.62
C THR A 440 -11.40 -3.13 -3.66
N ILE A 441 -12.12 -3.47 -4.72
CA ILE A 441 -12.57 -2.53 -5.75
C ILE A 441 -14.04 -2.20 -5.49
N ASN A 442 -14.34 -0.92 -5.31
CA ASN A 442 -15.71 -0.45 -5.18
C ASN A 442 -16.28 -0.17 -6.58
N ILE A 443 -17.23 -1.00 -7.02
CA ILE A 443 -18.07 -0.75 -8.18
C ILE A 443 -19.11 0.29 -7.77
N PRO A 444 -19.07 1.53 -8.29
CA PRO A 444 -20.07 2.53 -7.94
C PRO A 444 -21.45 2.15 -8.53
N ALA A 445 -22.52 2.67 -7.93
CA ALA A 445 -23.86 2.53 -8.49
C ALA A 445 -23.86 3.00 -9.95
N GLN A 446 -24.31 2.13 -10.86
CA GLN A 446 -24.34 2.41 -12.30
C GLN A 446 -25.68 3.05 -12.70
N THR A 447 -26.70 2.94 -11.85
CA THR A 447 -28.01 3.55 -12.05
C THR A 447 -28.52 4.17 -10.75
N SER A 448 -29.57 4.99 -10.83
CA SER A 448 -30.21 5.63 -9.67
C SER A 448 -31.39 4.85 -9.10
N ALA A 449 -31.79 3.75 -9.75
CA ALA A 449 -32.94 2.93 -9.36
C ALA A 449 -32.48 1.51 -9.08
N VAL A 450 -33.12 0.82 -8.13
CA VAL A 450 -32.84 -0.59 -7.87
C VAL A 450 -33.67 -1.48 -8.79
N PRO A 451 -33.12 -2.60 -9.31
CA PRO A 451 -33.92 -3.63 -9.99
C PRO A 451 -34.97 -4.25 -9.06
N SER A 452 -36.09 -4.69 -9.64
CA SER A 452 -37.11 -5.43 -8.90
C SER A 452 -37.20 -6.89 -9.31
N ILE A 453 -37.34 -7.78 -8.33
CA ILE A 453 -37.61 -9.20 -8.53
C ILE A 453 -39.02 -9.47 -8.01
N THR A 454 -39.90 -9.98 -8.86
CA THR A 454 -41.28 -10.33 -8.51
C THR A 454 -41.53 -11.84 -8.69
N GLY A 455 -41.98 -12.49 -7.62
CA GLY A 455 -42.39 -13.89 -7.65
C GLY A 455 -43.85 -14.05 -8.08
N ASN A 456 -44.10 -14.68 -9.23
CA ASN A 456 -45.43 -14.91 -9.80
C ASN A 456 -45.73 -16.41 -10.06
N GLY A 457 -44.86 -17.33 -9.62
CA GLY A 457 -45.13 -18.76 -9.71
C GLY A 457 -46.21 -19.23 -8.70
N GLY A 458 -46.62 -20.49 -8.78
CA GLY A 458 -47.56 -21.12 -7.83
C GLY A 458 -46.90 -22.17 -6.94
N GLY A 459 -47.48 -22.41 -5.76
CA GLY A 459 -47.02 -23.39 -4.76
C GLY A 459 -46.14 -22.79 -3.65
N ASN A 460 -45.83 -23.57 -2.61
CA ASN A 460 -45.02 -23.15 -1.45
C ASN A 460 -43.50 -23.12 -1.74
N ASN A 461 -43.09 -22.84 -2.98
CA ASN A 461 -41.68 -22.80 -3.34
C ASN A 461 -41.07 -21.45 -2.95
N PRO A 462 -39.79 -21.39 -2.53
CA PRO A 462 -39.13 -20.13 -2.22
C PRO A 462 -38.69 -19.36 -3.47
N LEU A 463 -38.61 -18.02 -3.40
CA LEU A 463 -38.28 -17.19 -4.58
C LEU A 463 -36.78 -17.27 -4.96
N ILE A 464 -35.89 -17.17 -3.97
CA ILE A 464 -34.45 -17.30 -4.14
C ILE A 464 -33.94 -18.41 -3.21
N ILE A 465 -33.17 -19.34 -3.77
CA ILE A 465 -32.58 -20.48 -3.07
C ILE A 465 -31.05 -20.35 -3.08
N LEU A 466 -30.46 -20.35 -1.89
CA LEU A 466 -29.01 -20.42 -1.69
C LEU A 466 -28.56 -21.89 -1.59
N ASN A 467 -27.92 -22.39 -2.64
CA ASN A 467 -27.40 -23.75 -2.77
C ASN A 467 -25.85 -23.78 -2.79
N GLY A 468 -25.22 -23.03 -1.89
CA GLY A 468 -23.76 -22.98 -1.79
C GLY A 468 -23.28 -21.85 -0.87
N ASN A 469 -22.00 -21.92 -0.49
CA ASN A 469 -21.37 -20.97 0.44
C ASN A 469 -20.99 -19.66 -0.27
N ASN A 470 -20.69 -18.62 0.53
CA ASN A 470 -20.14 -17.34 0.08
C ASN A 470 -21.06 -16.59 -0.91
N ASN A 471 -22.38 -16.72 -0.74
CA ASN A 471 -23.34 -16.07 -1.62
C ASN A 471 -23.71 -14.68 -1.12
N VAL A 472 -23.88 -13.75 -2.08
CA VAL A 472 -24.22 -12.35 -1.80
C VAL A 472 -25.49 -11.96 -2.54
N ILE A 473 -26.46 -11.36 -1.85
CA ILE A 473 -27.65 -10.74 -2.45
C ILE A 473 -27.68 -9.28 -2.01
N SER A 474 -27.61 -8.34 -2.96
CA SER A 474 -27.58 -6.92 -2.61
C SER A 474 -28.18 -5.97 -3.64
N GLY A 475 -28.97 -4.99 -3.16
CA GLY A 475 -29.44 -3.86 -3.97
C GLY A 475 -30.71 -4.13 -4.78
N PHE A 476 -31.67 -4.88 -4.25
CA PHE A 476 -32.92 -5.23 -4.93
C PHE A 476 -34.19 -4.77 -4.20
N SER A 477 -35.25 -4.53 -4.97
CA SER A 477 -36.63 -4.56 -4.49
C SER A 477 -37.23 -5.94 -4.78
N ILE A 478 -37.37 -6.78 -3.76
CA ILE A 478 -37.84 -8.16 -3.90
C ILE A 478 -39.27 -8.25 -3.36
N ALA A 479 -40.22 -8.55 -4.25
CA ALA A 479 -41.63 -8.67 -3.92
C ALA A 479 -42.18 -10.06 -4.26
N GLN A 480 -42.96 -10.60 -3.34
CA GLN A 480 -43.53 -11.94 -3.45
C GLN A 480 -45.08 -11.80 -3.51
N ASN A 481 -45.70 -12.30 -4.58
CA ASN A 481 -47.15 -12.21 -4.82
C ASN A 481 -47.95 -13.53 -4.80
N ASN A 482 -47.34 -14.73 -4.77
CA ASN A 482 -48.01 -16.05 -4.84
C ASN A 482 -47.17 -17.30 -4.41
N PHE A 483 -46.09 -17.14 -3.65
CA PHE A 483 -44.96 -18.10 -3.51
C PHE A 483 -44.58 -18.22 -2.03
N GLY A 484 -43.79 -19.22 -1.66
CA GLY A 484 -43.28 -19.48 -0.30
C GLY A 484 -42.30 -18.42 0.23
N ASP A 485 -41.34 -18.82 1.07
CA ASP A 485 -40.33 -17.90 1.64
C ASP A 485 -39.59 -17.11 0.55
N ILE A 486 -39.20 -15.87 0.82
CA ILE A 486 -38.59 -15.02 -0.23
C ILE A 486 -37.14 -15.44 -0.49
N ILE A 487 -36.32 -15.54 0.55
CA ILE A 487 -34.94 -16.02 0.46
C ILE A 487 -34.76 -17.17 1.43
N THR A 488 -34.28 -18.31 0.95
CA THR A 488 -33.93 -19.46 1.81
C THR A 488 -32.70 -20.19 1.30
N ASN A 489 -32.05 -20.99 2.16
CA ASN A 489 -31.05 -21.96 1.71
C ASN A 489 -31.69 -23.33 1.47
N VAL A 490 -31.02 -24.17 0.68
CA VAL A 490 -31.50 -25.54 0.44
C VAL A 490 -31.52 -26.31 1.76
N ASN A 491 -32.72 -26.66 2.23
CA ASN A 491 -32.89 -27.67 3.26
C ASN A 491 -32.87 -29.06 2.59
N ALA A 492 -31.91 -29.90 2.95
CA ALA A 492 -31.90 -31.30 2.58
C ALA A 492 -32.94 -32.09 3.42
N VAL A 493 -34.23 -31.78 3.27
CA VAL A 493 -35.29 -32.58 3.88
C VAL A 493 -35.52 -33.85 3.07
N ALA A 494 -34.56 -34.77 3.12
CA ALA A 494 -34.77 -36.19 2.83
C ALA A 494 -33.54 -37.00 3.31
N PHE A 495 -33.49 -37.28 4.62
CA PHE A 495 -32.66 -38.33 5.23
C PHE A 495 -31.13 -38.28 4.94
N PHE A 496 -30.38 -37.70 5.88
CA PHE A 496 -28.95 -37.93 6.19
C PHE A 496 -27.84 -37.01 5.65
N GLU A 497 -28.10 -35.91 4.95
CA GLU A 497 -27.01 -34.98 4.58
C GLU A 497 -27.38 -33.51 4.85
N PHE A 498 -27.20 -33.06 6.09
CA PHE A 498 -27.22 -31.63 6.43
C PHE A 498 -26.04 -30.96 5.72
N LYS A 499 -26.31 -30.10 4.74
CA LYS A 499 -25.28 -29.33 4.05
C LYS A 499 -25.27 -27.91 4.63
N PRO A 500 -24.42 -27.62 5.63
CA PRO A 500 -24.39 -26.29 6.20
C PRO A 500 -24.00 -25.26 5.14
N ILE A 501 -24.61 -24.09 5.20
CA ILE A 501 -24.27 -22.96 4.34
C ILE A 501 -23.42 -21.96 5.11
N ALA A 502 -22.37 -21.45 4.49
CA ALA A 502 -21.43 -20.54 5.11
C ALA A 502 -21.34 -19.19 4.41
N ASN A 503 -21.06 -18.14 5.18
CA ASN A 503 -20.67 -16.82 4.68
C ASN A 503 -21.70 -16.17 3.74
N VAL A 504 -22.98 -16.28 4.08
CA VAL A 504 -24.07 -15.64 3.32
C VAL A 504 -24.14 -14.15 3.68
N THR A 505 -24.28 -13.28 2.69
CA THR A 505 -24.52 -11.85 2.87
C THR A 505 -25.79 -11.41 2.15
N ILE A 506 -26.78 -10.91 2.88
CA ILE A 506 -28.04 -10.38 2.30
C ILE A 506 -28.19 -8.93 2.78
N ASN A 507 -27.87 -7.96 1.91
CA ASN A 507 -27.83 -6.55 2.32
C ASN A 507 -28.52 -5.58 1.36
N ASN A 508 -28.96 -4.42 1.86
CA ASN A 508 -29.49 -3.34 1.02
C ASN A 508 -30.69 -3.75 0.13
N ASN A 509 -31.55 -4.64 0.62
CA ASN A 509 -32.75 -5.06 -0.11
C ASN A 509 -34.01 -4.46 0.52
N THR A 510 -35.00 -4.14 -0.31
CA THR A 510 -36.38 -3.94 0.13
C THR A 510 -37.16 -5.21 -0.14
N ILE A 511 -37.64 -5.87 0.90
CA ILE A 511 -38.31 -7.17 0.85
C ILE A 511 -39.79 -6.94 1.20
N THR A 512 -40.69 -7.38 0.33
CA THR A 512 -42.14 -7.19 0.50
C THR A 512 -42.89 -8.49 0.22
N LEU A 513 -43.76 -8.89 1.14
CA LEU A 513 -44.70 -9.98 0.93
C LEU A 513 -46.10 -9.40 0.69
N ASN A 514 -46.70 -9.67 -0.47
CA ASN A 514 -48.02 -9.15 -0.84
C ASN A 514 -49.15 -10.20 -0.67
N THR A 515 -48.85 -11.34 -0.03
CA THR A 515 -49.76 -12.48 0.10
C THR A 515 -50.08 -12.83 1.54
N ALA A 516 -51.24 -13.46 1.71
CA ALA A 516 -51.70 -13.94 3.01
C ALA A 516 -51.12 -15.32 3.41
N GLY A 517 -49.85 -15.59 3.05
CA GLY A 517 -49.31 -16.94 2.90
C GLY A 517 -48.60 -17.57 4.10
N GLY A 518 -48.32 -16.83 5.16
CA GLY A 518 -47.62 -17.41 6.31
C GLY A 518 -46.09 -17.53 6.15
N PHE A 519 -45.49 -16.82 5.19
CA PHE A 519 -44.10 -17.05 4.75
C PHE A 519 -43.10 -16.05 5.35
N ASN A 520 -41.85 -16.49 5.41
CA ASN A 520 -40.75 -15.68 5.91
C ASN A 520 -40.15 -14.79 4.82
N GLY A 521 -39.62 -13.63 5.21
CA GLY A 521 -38.82 -12.80 4.30
C GLY A 521 -37.48 -13.49 4.01
N ILE A 522 -36.72 -13.77 5.05
CA ILE A 522 -35.50 -14.55 4.98
C ILE A 522 -35.65 -15.73 5.93
N TYR A 523 -35.48 -16.96 5.43
CA TYR A 523 -35.43 -18.16 6.25
C TYR A 523 -34.12 -18.90 6.00
N LEU A 524 -33.19 -18.83 6.95
CA LEU A 524 -31.92 -19.55 6.87
C LEU A 524 -31.79 -20.57 8.00
N GLN A 525 -31.07 -21.64 7.71
CA GLN A 525 -30.94 -22.77 8.61
C GLN A 525 -29.62 -23.50 8.40
N SER A 526 -29.11 -24.17 9.43
CA SER A 526 -27.82 -24.87 9.40
C SER A 526 -26.66 -23.97 8.93
N LEU A 527 -26.52 -22.78 9.51
CA LEU A 527 -25.48 -21.83 9.14
C LEU A 527 -24.12 -22.21 9.72
N SER A 528 -23.07 -21.78 9.03
CA SER A 528 -21.68 -21.82 9.50
C SER A 528 -20.91 -20.59 9.01
N GLY A 529 -19.66 -20.42 9.45
CA GLY A 529 -18.87 -19.23 9.07
C GLY A 529 -19.50 -17.93 9.59
N ASN A 530 -19.34 -16.84 8.85
CA ASN A 530 -19.80 -15.50 9.24
C ASN A 530 -20.93 -15.02 8.31
N ASN A 531 -22.17 -15.06 8.78
CA ASN A 531 -23.33 -14.68 7.99
C ASN A 531 -23.79 -13.27 8.36
N GLN A 532 -24.22 -12.50 7.37
CA GLN A 532 -24.65 -11.12 7.55
C GLN A 532 -25.99 -10.86 6.87
N ILE A 533 -26.92 -10.28 7.62
CA ILE A 533 -28.19 -9.77 7.13
C ILE A 533 -28.31 -8.33 7.58
N GLY A 534 -28.11 -7.36 6.70
CA GLY A 534 -28.14 -5.97 7.12
C GLY A 534 -28.54 -4.93 6.10
N PHE A 535 -28.96 -3.76 6.59
CA PHE A 535 -29.46 -2.68 5.73
C PHE A 535 -30.67 -3.08 4.88
N ASN A 536 -31.45 -4.08 5.29
CA ASN A 536 -32.66 -4.47 4.56
C ASN A 536 -33.90 -3.77 5.15
N THR A 537 -34.89 -3.53 4.30
CA THR A 537 -36.21 -3.01 4.69
C THR A 537 -37.27 -4.05 4.39
N PHE A 538 -38.02 -4.48 5.40
CA PHE A 538 -39.08 -5.49 5.31
C PHE A 538 -40.44 -4.84 5.51
N LEU A 539 -41.36 -5.05 4.55
CA LEU A 539 -42.68 -4.43 4.52
C LEU A 539 -43.79 -5.43 4.18
N GLY A 540 -44.99 -5.21 4.74
CA GLY A 540 -46.24 -5.58 4.07
C GLY A 540 -46.80 -6.99 4.30
N ASN A 541 -46.21 -7.81 5.18
CA ASN A 541 -46.80 -9.11 5.52
C ASN A 541 -47.82 -8.96 6.65
N THR A 542 -49.11 -9.22 6.39
CA THR A 542 -50.16 -9.23 7.44
C THR A 542 -50.68 -10.63 7.77
N SER A 543 -49.97 -11.69 7.36
CA SER A 543 -50.27 -13.11 7.64
C SER A 543 -49.10 -13.76 8.36
N ALA A 544 -49.11 -15.04 8.75
CA ALA A 544 -48.01 -15.60 9.57
C ALA A 544 -46.58 -15.50 8.93
N GLY A 545 -45.54 -15.85 9.69
CA GLY A 545 -44.14 -15.90 9.23
C GLY A 545 -43.30 -14.69 9.65
N CYS A 546 -42.00 -14.90 9.85
CA CYS A 546 -41.06 -13.90 10.37
C CYS A 546 -40.40 -13.08 9.24
N ALA A 547 -39.95 -11.85 9.52
CA ALA A 547 -39.21 -11.11 8.49
C ALA A 547 -37.83 -11.73 8.27
N ILE A 548 -37.17 -12.08 9.37
CA ILE A 548 -35.93 -12.87 9.41
C ILE A 548 -36.15 -14.03 10.37
N LEU A 549 -35.99 -15.26 9.87
CA LEU A 549 -35.96 -16.49 10.65
C LEU A 549 -34.62 -17.18 10.45
N ILE A 550 -33.89 -17.38 11.54
CA ILE A 550 -32.73 -18.26 11.61
C ILE A 550 -33.11 -19.46 12.46
N ASP A 551 -32.98 -20.66 11.90
CA ASP A 551 -33.23 -21.91 12.64
C ASP A 551 -32.02 -22.85 12.54
N GLU A 552 -31.27 -22.96 13.63
CA GLU A 552 -30.12 -23.87 13.68
C GLU A 552 -30.53 -25.24 14.20
N GLU A 553 -30.24 -26.26 13.41
CA GLU A 553 -30.49 -27.66 13.76
C GLU A 553 -29.19 -28.47 13.71
N ASN A 554 -29.01 -29.39 14.66
CA ASN A 554 -28.02 -30.47 14.68
C ASN A 554 -26.56 -30.11 14.27
N LEU A 555 -25.66 -29.96 15.26
CA LEU A 555 -24.19 -29.95 15.09
C LEU A 555 -23.61 -28.78 14.27
N THR A 556 -24.36 -27.69 14.10
CA THR A 556 -23.88 -26.45 13.47
C THR A 556 -23.44 -25.41 14.51
N ILE A 557 -22.43 -24.61 14.13
CA ILE A 557 -22.04 -23.39 14.83
C ILE A 557 -22.33 -22.24 13.86
N GLY A 558 -23.50 -21.63 14.02
CA GLY A 558 -23.91 -20.46 13.24
C GLY A 558 -23.38 -19.19 13.89
N ASN A 559 -22.67 -18.35 13.12
CA ASN A 559 -22.44 -16.96 13.51
C ASN A 559 -23.26 -16.05 12.59
N VAL A 560 -24.09 -15.19 13.18
CA VAL A 560 -24.98 -14.29 12.44
C VAL A 560 -24.87 -12.87 12.98
N LEU A 561 -24.60 -11.92 12.09
CA LEU A 561 -24.75 -10.49 12.31
C LEU A 561 -26.02 -10.01 11.62
N ILE A 562 -26.98 -9.53 12.40
CA ILE A 562 -28.20 -8.90 11.90
C ILE A 562 -28.15 -7.42 12.25
N ASN A 563 -27.93 -6.54 11.27
CA ASN A 563 -27.70 -5.13 11.57
C ASN A 563 -28.38 -4.13 10.64
N ASN A 564 -28.78 -2.98 11.18
CA ASN A 564 -29.36 -1.89 10.37
C ASN A 564 -30.60 -2.30 9.55
N ASN A 565 -31.36 -3.31 9.98
CA ASN A 565 -32.59 -3.69 9.30
C ASN A 565 -33.78 -2.87 9.81
N VAL A 566 -34.73 -2.59 8.93
CA VAL A 566 -36.00 -1.95 9.26
C VAL A 566 -37.11 -2.95 8.97
N VAL A 567 -37.86 -3.37 9.99
CA VAL A 567 -39.00 -4.28 9.83
C VAL A 567 -40.27 -3.56 10.26
N LYS A 568 -41.27 -3.50 9.36
CA LYS A 568 -42.55 -2.86 9.64
C LYS A 568 -43.71 -3.73 9.18
N SER A 569 -44.64 -4.00 10.11
CA SER A 569 -45.88 -4.74 9.83
C SER A 569 -45.59 -6.01 9.04
N TRP A 570 -44.71 -6.83 9.60
CA TRP A 570 -44.52 -8.20 9.18
C TRP A 570 -45.48 -9.12 9.95
N GLY A 571 -45.53 -10.35 9.51
CA GLY A 571 -46.59 -11.27 9.81
C GLY A 571 -46.67 -11.79 11.23
N ASP A 572 -45.56 -12.37 11.65
CA ASP A 572 -45.29 -12.91 12.98
C ASP A 572 -44.13 -12.09 13.59
N ASP A 573 -43.21 -12.71 14.31
CA ASP A 573 -42.03 -12.02 14.85
C ASP A 573 -41.20 -11.29 13.79
N ALA A 574 -40.62 -10.14 14.15
CA ALA A 574 -39.78 -9.41 13.20
C ALA A 574 -38.51 -10.21 12.88
N ILE A 575 -37.79 -10.60 13.93
CA ILE A 575 -36.51 -11.28 13.86
C ILE A 575 -36.55 -12.42 14.86
N ALA A 576 -36.54 -13.65 14.38
CA ALA A 576 -36.54 -14.86 15.19
C ALA A 576 -35.25 -15.66 14.97
N LEU A 577 -34.58 -16.00 16.07
CA LEU A 577 -33.37 -16.82 16.10
C LEU A 577 -33.60 -18.02 16.99
N LEU A 578 -33.73 -19.17 16.38
CA LEU A 578 -34.20 -20.40 17.00
C LEU A 578 -33.13 -21.49 16.89
N THR A 579 -33.11 -22.40 17.87
CA THR A 579 -32.31 -23.62 17.79
C THR A 579 -33.17 -24.84 18.13
N ASN A 580 -33.09 -25.87 17.30
CA ASN A 580 -33.89 -27.11 17.41
C ASN A 580 -35.41 -26.87 17.60
N TYR A 581 -35.97 -25.81 17.01
CA TYR A 581 -37.37 -25.46 17.25
C TYR A 581 -38.34 -26.41 16.55
N PHE A 582 -38.01 -26.85 15.33
CA PHE A 582 -38.82 -27.78 14.55
C PHE A 582 -38.30 -29.24 14.55
N GLY A 583 -37.12 -29.48 15.15
CA GLY A 583 -36.41 -30.76 15.12
C GLY A 583 -36.82 -31.77 16.19
N SER A 584 -36.84 -33.06 15.82
CA SER A 584 -37.12 -34.19 16.72
C SER A 584 -36.00 -34.41 17.75
N GLY A 585 -36.04 -33.65 18.85
CA GLY A 585 -35.42 -33.91 20.16
C GLY A 585 -34.22 -34.85 20.24
N SER A 586 -33.03 -34.37 19.87
CA SER A 586 -31.73 -34.86 20.38
C SER A 586 -30.49 -34.06 19.90
N GLY A 587 -30.66 -33.06 19.03
CA GLY A 587 -29.55 -32.26 18.49
C GLY A 587 -28.90 -31.32 19.51
N SER A 588 -27.62 -31.01 19.31
CA SER A 588 -26.93 -29.91 20.00
C SER A 588 -26.52 -28.89 18.94
N ALA A 589 -27.28 -27.81 18.81
CA ALA A 589 -26.97 -26.70 17.90
C ALA A 589 -26.39 -25.53 18.71
N HIS A 590 -25.51 -24.75 18.08
CA HIS A 590 -24.95 -23.54 18.70
C HIS A 590 -25.11 -22.36 17.77
N LEU A 591 -25.79 -21.30 18.24
CA LEU A 591 -25.97 -20.06 17.53
C LEU A 591 -25.34 -18.90 18.30
N THR A 592 -24.35 -18.25 17.69
CA THR A 592 -23.83 -16.96 18.16
C THR A 592 -24.42 -15.85 17.30
N ALA A 593 -25.13 -14.92 17.93
CA ALA A 593 -25.88 -13.88 17.24
C ALA A 593 -25.53 -12.49 17.76
N ILE A 594 -25.29 -11.56 16.83
CA ILE A 594 -25.14 -10.13 17.12
C ILE A 594 -26.25 -9.38 16.41
N LEU A 595 -27.13 -8.72 17.17
CA LEU A 595 -28.21 -7.88 16.65
C LEU A 595 -27.92 -6.42 17.01
N THR A 596 -27.76 -5.55 16.01
CA THR A 596 -27.50 -4.13 16.26
C THR A 596 -28.13 -3.15 15.30
N GLN A 597 -28.56 -1.99 15.79
CA GLN A 597 -29.11 -0.90 14.96
C GLN A 597 -30.34 -1.33 14.15
N ASN A 598 -31.06 -2.38 14.56
CA ASN A 598 -32.30 -2.77 13.91
C ASN A 598 -33.48 -1.94 14.46
N THR A 599 -34.41 -1.58 13.59
CA THR A 599 -35.67 -0.93 13.95
C THR A 599 -36.83 -1.85 13.60
N VAL A 600 -37.55 -2.36 14.58
CA VAL A 600 -38.65 -3.30 14.39
C VAL A 600 -39.96 -2.73 14.94
N SER A 601 -41.04 -2.93 14.19
CA SER A 601 -42.38 -2.55 14.60
C SER A 601 -43.44 -3.44 13.98
N GLN A 602 -44.10 -4.25 14.81
CA GLN A 602 -45.08 -5.26 14.39
C GLN A 602 -46.51 -4.88 14.76
N THR A 603 -47.41 -4.93 13.78
CA THR A 603 -48.83 -4.56 13.98
C THR A 603 -49.81 -5.74 13.81
N SER A 604 -49.31 -6.90 13.37
CA SER A 604 -50.01 -8.19 13.32
C SER A 604 -50.26 -8.75 14.72
N ASN A 605 -51.09 -9.79 14.92
CA ASN A 605 -51.40 -10.28 16.27
C ASN A 605 -50.32 -11.26 16.81
N PHE A 606 -49.98 -11.14 18.09
CA PHE A 606 -49.03 -12.02 18.83
C PHE A 606 -47.58 -12.00 18.33
N SER A 607 -47.11 -10.85 17.85
CA SER A 607 -45.79 -10.74 17.23
C SER A 607 -44.85 -9.92 18.10
N SER A 608 -43.77 -10.55 18.56
CA SER A 608 -42.68 -9.90 19.26
C SER A 608 -41.74 -9.23 18.26
N GLY A 609 -41.05 -8.19 18.74
CA GLY A 609 -40.06 -7.51 17.90
C GLY A 609 -38.86 -8.40 17.60
N ILE A 610 -38.23 -8.93 18.64
CA ILE A 610 -37.06 -9.81 18.53
C ILE A 610 -37.31 -11.06 19.37
N VAL A 611 -36.99 -12.23 18.84
CA VAL A 611 -37.18 -13.51 19.51
C VAL A 611 -35.91 -14.34 19.48
N PHE A 612 -35.55 -14.88 20.63
CA PHE A 612 -34.57 -15.96 20.77
C PHE A 612 -35.25 -17.15 21.44
N SER A 613 -35.15 -18.34 20.84
CA SER A 613 -35.71 -19.56 21.44
C SER A 613 -34.74 -20.73 21.33
N SER A 614 -34.29 -21.24 22.48
CA SER A 614 -33.38 -22.39 22.58
C SER A 614 -34.12 -23.64 23.04
N HIS A 615 -33.94 -24.78 22.36
CA HIS A 615 -34.60 -26.05 22.67
C HIS A 615 -33.63 -27.24 22.68
N GLY A 616 -33.98 -28.31 23.40
CA GLY A 616 -33.16 -29.52 23.46
C GLY A 616 -31.81 -29.27 24.12
N ALA A 617 -30.72 -29.85 23.61
CA ALA A 617 -29.36 -29.66 24.14
C ALA A 617 -28.58 -28.57 23.39
N SER A 618 -29.25 -27.48 23.02
CA SER A 618 -28.69 -26.38 22.21
C SER A 618 -28.25 -25.18 23.03
N THR A 619 -27.46 -24.30 22.41
CA THR A 619 -26.98 -23.05 23.02
C THR A 619 -27.20 -21.87 22.08
N ILE A 620 -27.73 -20.77 22.63
CA ILE A 620 -27.73 -19.44 21.98
C ILE A 620 -26.85 -18.50 22.80
N ASP A 621 -25.87 -17.87 22.15
CA ASP A 621 -25.10 -16.74 22.66
C ASP A 621 -25.55 -15.47 21.91
N ALA A 622 -26.34 -14.63 22.56
CA ALA A 622 -26.93 -13.44 21.95
C ALA A 622 -26.29 -12.15 22.49
N THR A 623 -25.86 -11.26 21.59
CA THR A 623 -25.51 -9.87 21.92
C THR A 623 -26.44 -8.93 21.16
N VAL A 624 -27.21 -8.13 21.88
CA VAL A 624 -28.29 -7.30 21.34
C VAL A 624 -28.08 -5.87 21.80
N PHE A 625 -27.74 -4.96 20.88
CA PHE A 625 -27.48 -3.56 21.25
C PHE A 625 -27.84 -2.50 20.22
N GLU A 626 -28.16 -1.29 20.67
CA GLU A 626 -28.56 -0.18 19.80
C GLU A 626 -29.80 -0.48 18.93
N ASN A 627 -30.67 -1.42 19.33
CA ASN A 627 -31.90 -1.72 18.60
C ASN A 627 -33.08 -0.89 19.13
N ILE A 628 -34.03 -0.62 18.25
CA ILE A 628 -35.32 -0.02 18.57
C ILE A 628 -36.40 -1.04 18.22
N SER A 629 -37.15 -1.48 19.23
CA SER A 629 -38.25 -2.42 19.05
C SER A 629 -39.51 -1.85 19.67
N ASN A 630 -40.45 -1.44 18.82
CA ASN A 630 -41.57 -0.62 19.24
C ASN A 630 -42.91 -0.92 18.60
N ASN A 631 -43.98 -0.57 19.31
CA ASN A 631 -45.36 -0.79 18.86
C ASN A 631 -45.64 -2.25 18.47
N ASN A 632 -44.89 -3.21 19.00
CA ASN A 632 -45.13 -4.62 18.74
C ASN A 632 -46.38 -5.09 19.47
N THR A 633 -47.03 -6.12 18.95
CA THR A 633 -48.28 -6.63 19.55
C THR A 633 -48.05 -7.69 20.63
N HIS A 634 -46.80 -8.09 20.85
CA HIS A 634 -46.33 -8.81 22.02
C HIS A 634 -45.14 -8.04 22.64
N ASP A 635 -43.98 -8.66 22.85
CA ASP A 635 -42.84 -8.04 23.53
C ASP A 635 -41.95 -7.22 22.59
N GLY A 636 -41.17 -6.32 23.19
CA GLY A 636 -40.04 -5.72 22.47
C GLY A 636 -38.98 -6.75 22.11
N ILE A 637 -38.60 -7.58 23.08
CA ILE A 637 -37.75 -8.76 22.91
C ILE A 637 -38.24 -9.89 23.82
N TYR A 638 -38.30 -11.11 23.30
CA TYR A 638 -38.66 -12.33 24.02
C TYR A 638 -37.50 -13.32 23.94
N LEU A 639 -36.99 -13.75 25.10
CA LEU A 639 -35.88 -14.69 25.21
C LEU A 639 -36.36 -15.93 25.95
N ALA A 640 -36.35 -17.07 25.27
CA ALA A 640 -36.82 -18.31 25.85
C ALA A 640 -35.78 -19.43 25.73
N ALA A 641 -35.66 -20.20 26.81
CA ALA A 641 -34.83 -21.38 26.87
C ALA A 641 -35.67 -22.53 27.43
N PHE A 642 -35.76 -23.63 26.70
CA PHE A 642 -36.58 -24.79 27.04
C PHE A 642 -35.72 -26.05 27.13
N ASP A 643 -36.18 -27.03 27.91
CA ASP A 643 -35.52 -28.33 28.07
C ASP A 643 -34.07 -28.16 28.55
N ALA A 644 -33.14 -29.05 28.20
CA ALA A 644 -31.74 -28.95 28.63
C ALA A 644 -30.91 -27.88 27.87
N SER A 645 -31.54 -26.81 27.37
CA SER A 645 -30.89 -25.82 26.52
C SER A 645 -30.25 -24.70 27.32
N SER A 646 -29.38 -23.95 26.67
CA SER A 646 -28.72 -22.76 27.23
C SER A 646 -29.03 -21.53 26.38
N LEU A 647 -29.32 -20.40 27.04
CA LEU A 647 -29.40 -19.08 26.41
C LEU A 647 -28.60 -18.08 27.23
N ASN A 648 -27.52 -17.56 26.67
CA ASN A 648 -26.70 -16.53 27.27
C ASN A 648 -26.90 -15.22 26.50
N SER A 649 -27.35 -14.15 27.19
CA SER A 649 -27.76 -12.90 26.55
C SER A 649 -27.06 -11.66 27.11
N ASN A 650 -26.50 -10.83 26.25
CA ASN A 650 -25.99 -9.51 26.58
C ASN A 650 -26.82 -8.46 25.85
N ILE A 651 -27.76 -7.84 26.57
CA ILE A 651 -28.76 -6.92 26.03
C ILE A 651 -28.45 -5.52 26.56
N HIS A 652 -27.97 -4.62 25.70
CA HIS A 652 -27.61 -3.28 26.15
C HIS A 652 -27.89 -2.15 25.17
N ASP A 653 -28.10 -0.94 25.67
CA ASP A 653 -28.29 0.27 24.84
C ASP A 653 -29.48 0.16 23.86
N ASN A 654 -30.52 -0.61 24.18
CA ASN A 654 -31.70 -0.77 23.32
C ASN A 654 -32.89 0.09 23.80
N VAL A 655 -33.86 0.32 22.91
CA VAL A 655 -35.13 0.97 23.20
C VAL A 655 -36.28 0.00 22.90
N PHE A 656 -36.98 -0.44 23.96
CA PHE A 656 -38.14 -1.31 23.91
C PHE A 656 -39.39 -0.54 24.38
N ASN A 657 -40.15 0.05 23.46
CA ASN A 657 -41.25 0.93 23.85
C ASN A 657 -42.57 0.72 23.10
N LEU A 658 -43.68 1.09 23.75
CA LEU A 658 -45.02 1.01 23.17
C LEU A 658 -45.46 -0.42 22.79
N ASN A 659 -44.82 -1.45 23.36
CA ASN A 659 -45.18 -2.84 23.07
C ASN A 659 -46.44 -3.25 23.86
N LYS A 660 -47.24 -4.17 23.31
CA LYS A 660 -48.50 -4.60 23.94
C LYS A 660 -48.31 -5.61 25.08
N ASN A 661 -47.11 -6.16 25.26
CA ASN A 661 -46.73 -6.92 26.44
C ASN A 661 -45.52 -6.27 27.13
N ASP A 662 -44.42 -7.00 27.37
CA ASP A 662 -43.26 -6.50 28.08
C ASP A 662 -42.27 -5.79 27.13
N GLY A 663 -41.39 -4.95 27.68
CA GLY A 663 -40.26 -4.44 26.91
C GLY A 663 -39.25 -5.55 26.61
N ILE A 664 -38.83 -6.25 27.65
CA ILE A 664 -37.94 -7.42 27.61
C ILE A 664 -38.61 -8.54 28.41
N GLU A 665 -38.81 -9.71 27.82
CA GLU A 665 -39.32 -10.90 28.51
C GLU A 665 -38.27 -12.02 28.52
N PHE A 666 -38.08 -12.62 29.70
CA PHE A 666 -37.16 -13.74 29.94
C PHE A 666 -37.92 -14.97 30.39
N ASP A 667 -37.84 -16.07 29.65
CA ASP A 667 -38.66 -17.26 29.84
C ASP A 667 -37.87 -18.59 29.84
N PRO A 668 -37.22 -18.96 30.96
CA PRO A 668 -36.57 -20.25 31.10
C PRO A 668 -37.57 -21.33 31.55
N ARG A 669 -37.58 -22.53 30.94
CA ARG A 669 -38.47 -23.65 31.33
C ARG A 669 -37.78 -25.01 31.29
N ASN A 670 -38.31 -25.98 32.05
CA ASN A 670 -37.98 -27.41 31.94
C ASN A 670 -36.48 -27.78 31.93
N ALA A 671 -35.71 -27.39 32.93
CA ALA A 671 -34.26 -27.67 33.05
C ALA A 671 -33.34 -26.81 32.17
N ALA A 672 -33.86 -25.71 31.61
CA ALA A 672 -33.07 -24.77 30.84
C ALA A 672 -32.12 -23.96 31.71
N THR A 673 -31.01 -23.56 31.11
CA THR A 673 -30.06 -22.60 31.66
C THR A 673 -30.20 -21.28 30.92
N MET A 674 -30.42 -20.18 31.64
CA MET A 674 -30.41 -18.85 31.05
C MET A 674 -29.55 -17.91 31.88
N GLY A 675 -28.92 -16.94 31.24
CA GLY A 675 -28.21 -15.90 31.98
C GLY A 675 -27.55 -14.84 31.12
N GLY A 676 -26.89 -13.90 31.79
CA GLY A 676 -26.15 -12.84 31.12
C GLY A 676 -26.29 -11.47 31.77
N VAL A 677 -26.39 -10.44 30.93
CA VAL A 677 -26.36 -9.03 31.30
C VAL A 677 -27.44 -8.24 30.57
N CYS A 678 -28.22 -7.48 31.32
CA CYS A 678 -29.19 -6.51 30.81
C CYS A 678 -28.81 -5.10 31.31
N LEU A 679 -28.30 -4.25 30.41
CA LEU A 679 -27.63 -2.99 30.76
C LEU A 679 -28.16 -1.80 29.96
N ASN A 680 -28.45 -0.66 30.59
CA ASN A 680 -28.70 0.61 29.88
C ASN A 680 -29.79 0.54 28.79
N ASN A 681 -30.81 -0.29 28.98
CA ASN A 681 -31.96 -0.36 28.08
C ASN A 681 -33.05 0.61 28.53
N ILE A 682 -33.81 1.14 27.57
CA ILE A 682 -34.99 1.98 27.82
C ILE A 682 -36.24 1.16 27.52
N CYS A 683 -36.94 0.72 28.57
CA CYS A 683 -38.19 -0.03 28.47
C CYS A 683 -39.37 0.86 28.87
N SER A 684 -40.08 1.46 27.91
CA SER A 684 -41.04 2.51 28.24
C SER A 684 -42.40 2.40 27.56
N SER A 685 -43.46 2.81 28.27
CA SER A 685 -44.82 2.84 27.73
C SER A 685 -45.31 1.49 27.18
N ASN A 686 -44.79 0.38 27.70
CA ASN A 686 -45.28 -0.96 27.36
C ASN A 686 -46.58 -1.26 28.13
N MET A 687 -47.45 -2.08 27.58
CA MET A 687 -48.77 -2.38 28.16
C MET A 687 -48.72 -3.44 29.28
N ASN A 688 -47.55 -4.04 29.53
CA ASN A 688 -47.28 -4.85 30.70
C ASN A 688 -46.06 -4.29 31.47
N ASN A 689 -44.99 -5.05 31.67
CA ASN A 689 -43.80 -4.65 32.42
C ASN A 689 -42.73 -4.01 31.51
N GLY A 690 -41.81 -3.25 32.12
CA GLY A 690 -40.58 -2.85 31.42
C GLY A 690 -39.70 -4.07 31.12
N ILE A 691 -39.33 -4.79 32.18
CA ILE A 691 -38.62 -6.07 32.12
C ILE A 691 -39.47 -7.11 32.86
N GLY A 692 -39.83 -8.19 32.19
CA GLY A 692 -40.74 -9.20 32.68
C GLY A 692 -40.17 -10.61 32.69
N PHE A 693 -40.77 -11.43 33.55
CA PHE A 693 -40.52 -12.86 33.67
C PHE A 693 -41.90 -13.54 33.81
N PRO A 694 -42.25 -14.50 32.94
CA PRO A 694 -43.62 -14.94 32.77
C PRO A 694 -44.16 -15.66 34.00
N GLY A 695 -45.31 -15.20 34.44
CA GLY A 695 -46.11 -15.85 35.48
C GLY A 695 -46.85 -17.04 34.92
N GLY A 696 -46.70 -18.20 35.56
CA GLY A 696 -47.52 -19.37 35.22
C GLY A 696 -46.76 -20.60 34.74
N GLN A 697 -45.43 -20.55 34.66
CA GLN A 697 -44.64 -21.60 34.00
C GLN A 697 -43.84 -22.48 34.98
N THR A 698 -43.65 -23.74 34.58
CA THR A 698 -42.92 -24.76 35.35
C THR A 698 -41.41 -24.60 35.16
N LEU A 699 -40.73 -24.04 36.16
CA LEU A 699 -39.27 -23.83 36.17
C LEU A 699 -38.50 -25.09 36.62
N THR A 700 -39.07 -26.28 36.47
CA THR A 700 -38.53 -27.51 37.06
C THR A 700 -37.09 -27.75 36.60
N GLY A 701 -36.13 -27.73 37.52
CA GLY A 701 -34.70 -27.96 37.25
C GLY A 701 -33.96 -26.85 36.50
N SER A 702 -34.61 -25.72 36.21
CA SER A 702 -34.01 -24.61 35.45
C SER A 702 -33.04 -23.78 36.28
N SER A 703 -31.99 -23.26 35.66
CA SER A 703 -31.04 -22.31 36.26
C SER A 703 -31.09 -20.98 35.54
N PHE A 704 -31.24 -19.88 36.27
CA PHE A 704 -31.37 -18.56 35.71
C PHE A 704 -30.54 -17.53 36.48
N THR A 705 -29.55 -16.92 35.81
CA THR A 705 -28.62 -15.97 36.43
C THR A 705 -28.47 -14.69 35.60
N GLU A 706 -29.06 -13.58 36.04
CA GLU A 706 -29.02 -12.31 35.30
C GLU A 706 -28.47 -11.16 36.14
N THR A 707 -27.65 -10.33 35.50
CA THR A 707 -27.22 -9.04 36.05
C THR A 707 -27.95 -7.91 35.30
N ILE A 708 -28.80 -7.16 36.01
CA ILE A 708 -29.67 -6.15 35.42
C ILE A 708 -29.34 -4.79 36.00
N PHE A 709 -28.73 -3.89 35.22
CA PHE A 709 -28.29 -2.60 35.75
C PHE A 709 -28.39 -1.41 34.81
N GLN A 710 -28.57 -0.22 35.37
CA GLN A 710 -28.68 1.05 34.62
C GLN A 710 -29.81 1.11 33.59
N ASN A 711 -30.82 0.23 33.68
CA ASN A 711 -31.99 0.28 32.79
C ASN A 711 -32.98 1.35 33.24
N ILE A 712 -33.71 1.92 32.29
CA ILE A 712 -34.78 2.89 32.51
C ILE A 712 -36.11 2.24 32.14
N CYS A 713 -36.90 1.86 33.14
CA CYS A 713 -38.25 1.35 32.93
C CYS A 713 -39.27 2.41 33.34
N SER A 714 -39.96 3.01 32.36
CA SER A 714 -40.87 4.13 32.65
C SER A 714 -42.22 4.08 31.96
N ASN A 715 -43.27 4.53 32.65
CA ASN A 715 -44.63 4.63 32.11
C ASN A 715 -45.19 3.31 31.58
N ASN A 716 -44.68 2.15 32.04
CA ASN A 716 -45.25 0.85 31.67
C ASN A 716 -46.56 0.62 32.44
N ALA A 717 -47.56 -0.03 31.85
CA ALA A 717 -48.89 -0.15 32.46
C ALA A 717 -48.93 -1.07 33.70
N HIS A 718 -47.92 -1.93 33.88
CA HIS A 718 -47.80 -2.83 35.02
C HIS A 718 -46.64 -2.46 35.96
N ALA A 719 -45.52 -3.19 35.94
CA ALA A 719 -44.34 -2.90 36.77
C ALA A 719 -43.17 -2.38 35.92
N GLY A 720 -42.21 -1.70 36.55
CA GLY A 720 -40.92 -1.45 35.90
C GLY A 720 -40.18 -2.77 35.67
N MET A 721 -40.18 -3.64 36.68
CA MET A 721 -39.71 -5.02 36.61
C MET A 721 -40.71 -5.98 37.28
N GLY A 722 -41.17 -7.00 36.56
CA GLY A 722 -42.21 -7.93 37.03
C GLY A 722 -41.77 -9.39 36.94
N PHE A 723 -41.71 -10.07 38.07
CA PHE A 723 -41.29 -11.46 38.21
C PHE A 723 -42.43 -12.29 38.75
N PHE A 724 -42.80 -13.35 38.03
CA PHE A 724 -43.89 -14.24 38.44
C PHE A 724 -43.47 -15.70 38.23
N SER A 725 -43.56 -16.56 39.24
CA SER A 725 -43.35 -18.00 39.11
C SER A 725 -44.41 -18.76 39.88
N ASN A 726 -45.03 -19.78 39.28
CA ASN A 726 -46.12 -20.55 39.90
C ASN A 726 -45.74 -21.98 40.32
N THR A 727 -44.65 -22.55 39.79
CA THR A 727 -44.23 -23.94 40.07
C THR A 727 -42.74 -24.16 39.75
N ALA A 728 -41.86 -23.85 40.70
CA ALA A 728 -40.43 -24.10 40.58
C ALA A 728 -39.99 -25.27 41.47
N THR A 729 -39.83 -26.49 40.95
CA THR A 729 -39.15 -27.58 41.69
C THR A 729 -37.68 -27.65 41.27
N LEU A 730 -36.73 -27.66 42.22
CA LEU A 730 -35.29 -27.73 41.94
C LEU A 730 -34.75 -26.59 41.04
N ALA A 731 -35.40 -25.43 41.00
CA ALA A 731 -34.95 -24.29 40.21
C ALA A 731 -33.89 -23.46 40.97
N GLN A 732 -32.96 -22.86 40.22
CA GLN A 732 -31.98 -21.91 40.74
C GLN A 732 -32.17 -20.56 40.07
N MET A 733 -32.49 -19.51 40.83
CA MET A 733 -32.66 -18.16 40.31
C MET A 733 -31.74 -17.19 41.05
N HIS A 734 -30.90 -16.46 40.32
CA HIS A 734 -29.97 -15.47 40.86
C HIS A 734 -30.09 -14.17 40.07
N PHE A 735 -30.53 -13.11 40.75
CA PHE A 735 -30.66 -11.78 40.17
C PHE A 735 -29.81 -10.76 40.92
N ASN A 736 -28.94 -10.08 40.18
CA ASN A 736 -28.20 -8.92 40.67
C ASN A 736 -28.71 -7.66 39.97
N ILE A 737 -29.54 -6.88 40.65
CA ILE A 737 -30.28 -5.75 40.06
C ILE A 737 -29.79 -4.45 40.70
N SER A 738 -29.17 -3.57 39.91
CA SER A 738 -28.59 -2.33 40.46
C SER A 738 -28.70 -1.10 39.58
N GLU A 739 -28.75 0.09 40.17
CA GLU A 739 -28.68 1.37 39.44
C GLU A 739 -29.78 1.58 38.38
N ASN A 740 -30.90 0.85 38.45
CA ASN A 740 -32.01 1.02 37.51
C ASN A 740 -32.93 2.18 37.92
N ILE A 741 -33.61 2.79 36.95
CA ILE A 741 -34.59 3.87 37.15
C ILE A 741 -35.98 3.36 36.76
N LEU A 742 -36.84 3.15 37.75
CA LEU A 742 -38.21 2.68 37.60
C LEU A 742 -39.17 3.82 37.96
N THR A 743 -39.83 4.44 36.97
CA THR A 743 -40.65 5.64 37.22
C THR A 743 -41.97 5.67 36.45
N GLY A 744 -43.05 6.08 37.11
CA GLY A 744 -44.35 6.26 36.48
C GLY A 744 -45.01 4.98 35.94
N ASN A 745 -44.57 3.80 36.37
CA ASN A 745 -45.22 2.55 35.97
C ASN A 745 -46.56 2.36 36.72
N GLY A 746 -47.44 1.48 36.24
CA GLY A 746 -48.80 1.31 36.75
C GLY A 746 -48.92 0.43 37.99
N LEU A 747 -49.65 -0.69 37.92
CA LEU A 747 -50.21 -1.43 39.09
C LEU A 747 -49.23 -1.77 40.24
N SER A 748 -47.92 -1.86 39.98
CA SER A 748 -46.91 -2.07 41.04
C SER A 748 -45.86 -0.95 41.13
N ASN A 749 -45.96 0.10 40.29
CA ASN A 749 -45.10 1.30 40.13
C ASN A 749 -43.58 1.04 39.92
N GLY A 750 -43.00 -0.03 40.48
CA GLY A 750 -41.59 -0.39 40.43
C GLY A 750 -41.34 -1.87 40.25
N TYR A 751 -41.41 -2.63 41.35
CA TYR A 751 -41.14 -4.07 41.36
C TYR A 751 -42.39 -4.87 41.72
N ASN A 752 -42.64 -5.95 40.99
CA ASN A 752 -43.61 -6.97 41.38
C ASN A 752 -42.93 -8.34 41.38
N PHE A 753 -42.81 -8.97 42.55
CA PHE A 753 -42.22 -10.29 42.71
C PHE A 753 -43.25 -11.25 43.31
N TYR A 754 -43.71 -12.20 42.51
CA TYR A 754 -44.55 -13.31 42.92
C TYR A 754 -43.79 -14.62 42.73
N LEU A 755 -43.54 -15.36 43.81
CA LEU A 755 -42.81 -16.63 43.78
C LEU A 755 -43.62 -17.72 44.49
N ASP A 756 -44.04 -18.73 43.76
CA ASP A 756 -44.60 -19.96 44.31
C ASP A 756 -43.58 -21.11 44.16
N ASN A 757 -42.75 -21.28 45.18
CA ASN A 757 -41.59 -22.18 45.17
C ASN A 757 -41.87 -23.51 45.91
N PRO A 758 -42.18 -24.63 45.25
CA PRO A 758 -42.20 -25.93 45.94
C PRO A 758 -40.82 -26.32 46.51
N SER A 759 -40.80 -27.33 47.38
CA SER A 759 -39.59 -27.76 48.10
C SER A 759 -38.40 -28.08 47.17
N GLY A 760 -37.24 -27.46 47.41
CA GLY A 760 -35.98 -27.76 46.72
C GLY A 760 -35.43 -26.68 45.79
N SER A 761 -36.14 -25.56 45.59
CA SER A 761 -35.68 -24.42 44.77
C SER A 761 -34.96 -23.35 45.60
N THR A 762 -34.09 -22.59 44.93
CA THR A 762 -33.33 -21.47 45.50
C THR A 762 -33.56 -20.20 44.68
N THR A 763 -33.84 -19.10 45.37
CA THR A 763 -33.93 -17.78 44.76
C THR A 763 -33.08 -16.81 45.56
N CYS A 764 -32.12 -16.18 44.89
CA CYS A 764 -31.34 -15.06 45.40
C CYS A 764 -31.70 -13.80 44.61
N LEU A 765 -32.17 -12.79 45.32
CA LEU A 765 -32.41 -11.45 44.77
C LEU A 765 -31.56 -10.43 45.53
N LYS A 766 -30.69 -9.74 44.81
CA LYS A 766 -29.90 -8.61 45.31
C LYS A 766 -30.34 -7.32 44.61
N LEU A 767 -30.84 -6.35 45.39
CA LEU A 767 -31.20 -5.02 44.91
C LEU A 767 -30.25 -3.96 45.51
N THR A 768 -29.58 -3.16 44.67
CA THR A 768 -28.60 -2.15 45.13
C THR A 768 -28.73 -0.84 44.34
N SER A 769 -28.84 0.31 45.00
CA SER A 769 -28.82 1.65 44.34
C SER A 769 -29.87 1.88 43.23
N ASN A 770 -31.03 1.21 43.27
CA ASN A 770 -32.11 1.44 42.30
C ASN A 770 -32.97 2.66 42.71
N ILE A 771 -33.42 3.44 41.73
CA ILE A 771 -34.38 4.54 41.91
C ILE A 771 -35.76 4.03 41.50
N ASN A 772 -36.72 4.11 42.42
CA ASN A 772 -38.09 3.64 42.21
C ASN A 772 -39.10 4.60 42.87
N ASP A 773 -40.20 4.94 42.19
CA ASP A 773 -41.31 5.73 42.75
C ASP A 773 -42.50 4.86 43.23
N GLY A 774 -42.29 3.54 43.33
CA GLY A 774 -43.31 2.52 43.53
C GLY A 774 -43.23 1.59 44.75
N ILE A 775 -44.25 0.72 44.86
CA ILE A 775 -44.44 -0.27 45.93
C ILE A 775 -43.63 -1.53 45.65
N TYR A 776 -43.15 -2.20 46.71
CA TYR A 776 -42.63 -3.57 46.63
C TYR A 776 -43.75 -4.56 46.93
N GLY A 777 -44.25 -5.23 45.89
CA GLY A 777 -45.06 -6.42 46.06
C GLY A 777 -44.14 -7.64 46.13
N LEU A 778 -44.00 -8.25 47.31
CA LEU A 778 -43.38 -9.56 47.44
C LEU A 778 -44.40 -10.54 48.02
N GLU A 779 -44.79 -11.51 47.22
CA GLU A 779 -45.69 -12.58 47.61
C GLU A 779 -44.98 -13.92 47.45
N ASN A 780 -44.84 -14.66 48.55
CA ASN A 780 -44.34 -16.03 48.53
C ASN A 780 -45.52 -16.97 48.78
N GLY A 781 -45.91 -17.74 47.76
CA GLY A 781 -47.02 -18.70 47.82
C GLY A 781 -46.69 -19.97 48.62
N SER A 782 -45.42 -20.20 49.00
CA SER A 782 -44.94 -21.51 49.44
C SER A 782 -44.09 -21.52 50.73
N THR A 783 -43.65 -22.72 51.15
CA THR A 783 -42.80 -22.98 52.34
C THR A 783 -41.28 -23.05 52.04
N ALA A 784 -40.80 -22.53 50.91
CA ALA A 784 -39.40 -22.70 50.48
C ALA A 784 -38.43 -21.60 50.98
N ASN A 785 -37.13 -21.92 50.95
CA ASN A 785 -36.03 -21.02 51.32
C ASN A 785 -35.76 -20.00 50.20
N ALA A 786 -36.39 -18.82 50.27
CA ALA A 786 -36.04 -17.67 49.44
C ALA A 786 -35.14 -16.72 50.24
N SER A 787 -34.01 -16.28 49.68
CA SER A 787 -33.10 -15.32 50.31
C SER A 787 -33.21 -13.97 49.59
N PHE A 788 -33.64 -12.95 50.32
CA PHE A 788 -33.78 -11.59 49.81
C PHE A 788 -32.76 -10.67 50.49
N ASN A 789 -31.92 -10.00 49.70
CA ASN A 789 -31.02 -8.97 50.20
C ASN A 789 -31.43 -7.61 49.61
N LEU A 790 -31.99 -6.75 50.47
CA LEU A 790 -32.57 -5.46 50.11
C LEU A 790 -31.81 -4.35 50.87
N GLU A 791 -31.24 -3.38 50.16
CA GLU A 791 -30.74 -2.13 50.75
C GLU A 791 -31.85 -1.06 50.81
N PRO A 792 -31.78 -0.09 51.76
CA PRO A 792 -32.72 1.04 51.80
C PRO A 792 -32.60 1.90 50.54
N LEU A 793 -33.70 2.08 49.84
CA LEU A 793 -33.73 2.77 48.55
C LEU A 793 -33.82 4.28 48.74
N VAL A 794 -33.31 5.01 47.74
CA VAL A 794 -33.30 6.48 47.72
C VAL A 794 -34.44 6.96 46.81
N GLY A 795 -35.57 7.30 47.42
CA GLY A 795 -36.82 7.71 46.73
C GLY A 795 -38.03 7.38 47.60
N ASN A 796 -39.09 8.19 47.52
CA ASN A 796 -40.29 8.22 48.39
C ASN A 796 -40.64 6.91 49.13
N GLU A 797 -41.04 7.03 50.41
CA GLU A 797 -41.49 5.99 51.36
C GLU A 797 -42.35 4.87 50.72
N GLY A 798 -41.71 3.93 50.02
CA GLY A 798 -42.35 2.76 49.45
C GLY A 798 -42.71 1.79 50.57
N GLN A 799 -44.00 1.58 50.80
CA GLN A 799 -44.47 0.55 51.71
C GLN A 799 -44.09 -0.82 51.14
N VAL A 800 -43.26 -1.59 51.86
CA VAL A 800 -43.05 -3.01 51.56
C VAL A 800 -44.26 -3.77 52.08
N PHE A 801 -45.08 -4.33 51.18
CA PHE A 801 -46.16 -5.22 51.56
C PHE A 801 -45.67 -6.67 51.43
N LEU A 802 -45.39 -7.29 52.58
CA LEU A 802 -45.16 -8.73 52.67
C LEU A 802 -46.51 -9.42 52.86
N ILE A 803 -46.93 -10.25 51.91
CA ILE A 803 -48.13 -11.07 52.02
C ILE A 803 -47.67 -12.50 52.32
N ASN A 804 -48.09 -13.04 53.47
CA ASN A 804 -47.84 -14.41 53.98
C ASN A 804 -46.46 -14.67 54.69
N PRO A 805 -46.20 -14.08 55.87
CA PRO A 805 -44.92 -14.21 56.58
C PRO A 805 -44.68 -15.56 57.30
N ASP A 806 -45.70 -16.39 57.48
CA ASP A 806 -45.62 -17.59 58.35
C ASP A 806 -44.96 -18.82 57.68
N SER A 807 -44.63 -18.75 56.38
CA SER A 807 -44.04 -19.87 55.63
C SER A 807 -42.65 -19.60 55.02
N ALA A 808 -42.11 -18.38 55.14
CA ALA A 808 -40.82 -18.00 54.54
C ALA A 808 -39.75 -17.70 55.61
N SER A 809 -38.57 -18.32 55.50
CA SER A 809 -37.40 -17.93 56.29
C SER A 809 -36.82 -16.61 55.74
N PHE A 810 -37.35 -15.49 56.21
CA PHE A 810 -36.82 -14.15 55.90
C PHE A 810 -35.49 -13.94 56.65
N ASN A 811 -34.41 -14.48 56.10
CA ASN A 811 -33.07 -14.10 56.54
C ASN A 811 -32.70 -12.82 55.81
N MET A 812 -32.77 -11.68 56.50
CA MET A 812 -31.92 -10.55 56.13
C MET A 812 -30.47 -11.02 56.35
N ALA A 813 -29.89 -11.64 55.34
CA ALA A 813 -28.50 -12.07 55.41
C ALA A 813 -27.61 -10.83 55.51
N GLU A 814 -26.49 -10.95 56.23
CA GLU A 814 -25.46 -9.90 56.22
C GLU A 814 -25.10 -9.55 54.76
N PRO A 815 -24.81 -8.28 54.45
CA PRO A 815 -24.43 -7.86 53.11
C PRO A 815 -23.31 -8.75 52.55
N GLY A 816 -23.60 -9.57 51.53
CA GLY A 816 -22.59 -10.32 50.77
C GLY A 816 -22.65 -11.85 50.73
N THR A 817 -23.63 -12.55 51.31
CA THR A 817 -23.65 -14.04 51.31
C THR A 817 -24.56 -14.69 50.25
N CYS A 818 -25.00 -13.97 49.21
CA CYS A 818 -25.62 -14.58 48.05
C CYS A 818 -24.52 -15.10 47.10
N THR A 819 -24.09 -16.34 47.28
CA THR A 819 -23.21 -17.03 46.31
C THR A 819 -24.00 -18.12 45.58
N PRO A 820 -23.76 -18.32 44.26
CA PRO A 820 -24.48 -19.28 43.41
C PRO A 820 -24.59 -20.70 43.98
#